data_AF-A0A3N5NLY1-F1
#
_entry.id   AF-A0A3N5NLY1-F1
#
_cell.length_a   1.000
_cell.length_b   1.000
_cell.length_c   1.000
_cell.angle_alpha   90.00
_cell.angle_beta   90.00
_cell.angle_gamma   90.00
#
_symmetry.space_group_name_H-M   'P 1'
#
loop_
_entity.id
_entity.type
_entity.pdbx_description
1 polymer ?
#
loop_
_entity_poly.entity_id
_entity_poly.type
_entity_poly.pdbx_seq_one_letter_code
_entity_poly.pdbx_strand_id
1 'polypeptide(L)'
;DRLAELIHGHRTTLIFANTRRLVERVTRHLSERIGKDNVAAHHGSMAREKRLDAEQRLKRGELKALVATASLELGIDIGDVDLVCQLGATRTIATFLQRVGRAGHSVAGIPKGRLFPSSRDDLLAAVAILDSVRRGELDRLVIPEQPRDVLAQQIVAEVACGELGEDELYALVCKAYPYRNLSREVFADVVQMLANGYTTRRGRQSAYIHRDAVNRRLTARRGARLTAITSAGTIPDNADYDVILEPEEHRVGSVNEDFAVESLPGDIFQLGNTSYRLLRVEAGRVRVEDAAGQPPTIPFWLGEAPARSDELSESVSRLVHTIDELLQAGARPGALAWLVDEVGIEAAAAQQLVDYLAAARTALGVLPTLDTVILERFFDESGGMQLVIHSRWGSRINRAWGLALRKRFCRKFNFELQAAATEDAIVLSLGTSHSFPLEEVASYLHSSSVRPILIQALLAAPMFATRWRWNASIALALPRSRGGKKVPTQLQRMMAEDLMAAVFPDQLACAENIVGDREIPDDPLVHQTLEDCLTVAMDIDGFERLLAAREAGSIRVVAKDVTEPSPLAMEILTARPYAFLDDAPLEERRTQAVVGRRWLDPESATDLGRLDEDAIARVREEAWPSAETADELHDALLWLHALTEDELA
;
A
#
# COMPACT_ATOMS: atom_id res chain seq x y z
N ASP A 1 -10.96 -13.25 24.14
CA ASP A 1 -12.09 -13.87 24.86
C ASP A 1 -13.40 -13.83 24.09
N ARG A 2 -13.84 -12.66 23.58
CA ARG A 2 -15.07 -12.58 22.77
C ARG A 2 -15.17 -13.58 21.61
N LEU A 3 -14.08 -13.82 20.87
CA LEU A 3 -14.05 -14.87 19.84
C LEU A 3 -14.29 -16.27 20.42
N ALA A 4 -13.71 -16.59 21.57
CA ALA A 4 -13.92 -17.87 22.23
C ALA A 4 -15.39 -18.03 22.66
N GLU A 5 -16.02 -17.00 23.22
CA GLU A 5 -17.46 -17.02 23.54
C GLU A 5 -18.31 -17.31 22.29
N LEU A 6 -18.03 -16.62 21.18
CA LEU A 6 -18.72 -16.86 19.92
C LEU A 6 -18.50 -18.30 19.43
N ILE A 7 -17.29 -18.83 19.51
CA ILE A 7 -16.99 -20.22 19.11
C ILE A 7 -17.78 -21.21 19.98
N HIS A 8 -17.86 -21.01 21.29
CA HIS A 8 -18.66 -21.89 22.16
C HIS A 8 -20.16 -21.84 21.86
N GLY A 9 -20.66 -20.69 21.39
CA GLY A 9 -22.07 -20.51 21.01
C GLY A 9 -22.45 -21.08 19.64
N HIS A 10 -21.50 -21.62 18.87
CA HIS A 10 -21.73 -22.16 17.53
C HIS A 10 -21.09 -23.55 17.39
N ARG A 11 -21.55 -24.36 16.42
CA ARG A 11 -20.96 -25.68 16.17
C ARG A 11 -19.60 -25.51 15.49
N THR A 12 -19.56 -24.66 14.47
CA THR A 12 -18.36 -24.43 13.65
C THR A 12 -18.24 -22.96 13.28
N THR A 13 -17.08 -22.36 13.57
CA THR A 13 -16.77 -20.96 13.30
C THR A 13 -15.57 -20.83 12.35
N LEU A 14 -15.73 -20.09 11.27
CA LEU A 14 -14.63 -19.74 10.37
C LEU A 14 -14.14 -18.33 10.70
N ILE A 15 -12.85 -18.17 10.95
CA ILE A 15 -12.25 -16.89 11.35
C ILE A 15 -11.31 -16.44 10.26
N PHE A 16 -11.63 -15.34 9.59
CA PHE A 16 -10.76 -14.75 8.59
C PHE A 16 -9.85 -13.70 9.20
N ALA A 17 -8.58 -13.74 8.83
CA ALA A 17 -7.58 -12.73 9.16
C ALA A 17 -6.84 -12.31 7.90
N ASN A 18 -6.50 -11.02 7.82
CA ASN A 18 -5.90 -10.44 6.61
C ASN A 18 -4.43 -10.86 6.39
N THR A 19 -3.76 -11.46 7.38
CA THR A 19 -2.34 -11.82 7.29
C THR A 19 -2.06 -13.22 7.83
N ARG A 20 -1.05 -13.90 7.27
CA ARG A 20 -0.62 -15.24 7.73
C ARG A 20 -0.16 -15.20 9.20
N ARG A 21 0.55 -14.14 9.59
CA ARG A 21 1.01 -13.93 10.97
C ARG A 21 -0.17 -13.80 11.94
N LEU A 22 -1.21 -13.04 11.56
CA LEU A 22 -2.40 -12.89 12.39
C LEU A 22 -3.17 -14.22 12.51
N VAL A 23 -3.24 -15.01 11.43
CA VAL A 23 -3.82 -16.36 11.47
C VAL A 23 -3.12 -17.23 12.53
N GLU A 24 -1.79 -17.31 12.50
CA GLU A 24 -1.01 -18.13 13.44
C GLU A 24 -1.16 -17.61 14.88
N ARG A 25 -1.12 -16.29 15.09
CA ARG A 25 -1.26 -15.67 16.41
C ARG A 25 -2.64 -15.93 17.02
N VAL A 26 -3.70 -15.72 16.24
CA VAL A 26 -5.08 -15.96 16.67
C VAL A 26 -5.30 -17.44 16.95
N THR A 27 -4.77 -18.32 16.09
CA THR A 27 -4.82 -19.78 16.31
C THR A 27 -4.20 -20.18 17.64
N ARG A 28 -3.01 -19.65 17.95
CA ARG A 28 -2.32 -19.92 19.23
C ARG A 28 -3.16 -19.48 20.43
N HIS A 29 -3.59 -18.22 20.46
CA HIS A 29 -4.36 -17.68 21.58
C HIS A 29 -5.74 -18.32 21.75
N LEU A 30 -6.38 -18.75 20.65
CA LEU A 30 -7.61 -19.53 20.73
C LEU A 30 -7.34 -20.94 21.24
N SER A 31 -6.25 -21.59 20.78
CA SER A 31 -5.87 -22.92 21.26
C SER A 31 -5.63 -22.97 22.77
N GLU A 32 -5.07 -21.91 23.35
CA GLU A 32 -4.92 -21.74 24.81
C GLU A 32 -6.27 -21.65 25.55
N ARG A 33 -7.28 -21.07 24.89
CA ARG A 33 -8.60 -20.79 25.50
C ARG A 33 -9.61 -21.91 25.32
N ILE A 34 -9.59 -22.58 24.17
CA ILE A 34 -10.61 -23.57 23.79
C ILE A 34 -10.03 -24.96 23.48
N GLY A 35 -8.73 -25.15 23.68
CA GLY A 35 -8.04 -26.43 23.45
C GLY A 35 -7.44 -26.54 22.04
N LYS A 36 -6.22 -27.08 21.96
CA LYS A 36 -5.44 -27.23 20.72
C LYS A 36 -6.13 -28.10 19.66
N ASP A 37 -6.92 -29.08 20.09
CA ASP A 37 -7.59 -30.00 19.17
C ASP A 37 -8.81 -29.39 18.48
N ASN A 38 -9.32 -28.26 18.99
CA ASN A 38 -10.53 -27.60 18.52
C ASN A 38 -10.27 -26.48 17.49
N VAL A 39 -9.02 -26.08 17.28
CA VAL A 39 -8.63 -24.96 16.41
C VAL A 39 -7.51 -25.37 15.47
N ALA A 40 -7.59 -24.94 14.22
CA ALA A 40 -6.50 -25.08 13.26
C ALA A 40 -6.26 -23.76 12.50
N ALA A 41 -5.05 -23.60 11.97
CA ALA A 41 -4.68 -22.55 11.04
C ALA A 41 -4.81 -23.04 9.59
N HIS A 42 -5.09 -22.12 8.66
CA HIS A 42 -5.13 -22.42 7.23
C HIS A 42 -4.64 -21.24 6.38
N HIS A 43 -3.48 -21.39 5.73
CA HIS A 43 -2.95 -20.39 4.79
C HIS A 43 -1.99 -20.99 3.75
N GLY A 44 -1.75 -20.26 2.66
CA GLY A 44 -0.98 -20.75 1.50
C GLY A 44 0.43 -21.26 1.79
N SER A 45 1.11 -20.78 2.84
CA SER A 45 2.44 -21.28 3.24
C SER A 45 2.43 -22.65 3.94
N MET A 46 1.26 -23.20 4.27
CA MET A 46 1.16 -24.52 4.89
C MET A 46 1.28 -25.62 3.83
N ALA A 47 1.92 -26.73 4.22
CA ALA A 47 1.99 -27.94 3.42
C ALA A 47 0.59 -28.40 3.00
N ARG A 48 0.46 -28.87 1.75
CA ARG A 48 -0.82 -29.32 1.17
C ARG A 48 -1.52 -30.35 2.06
N GLU A 49 -0.77 -31.29 2.61
CA GLU A 49 -1.29 -32.35 3.50
C GLU A 49 -1.92 -31.78 4.77
N LYS A 50 -1.27 -30.79 5.41
CA LYS A 50 -1.81 -30.12 6.62
C LYS A 50 -3.06 -29.31 6.31
N ARG A 51 -3.11 -28.66 5.14
CA ARG A 51 -4.29 -27.92 4.69
C ARG A 51 -5.48 -28.85 4.47
N LEU A 52 -5.25 -29.95 3.76
CA LEU A 52 -6.27 -30.97 3.52
C LEU A 52 -6.77 -31.61 4.82
N ASP A 53 -5.88 -31.90 5.77
CA ASP A 53 -6.27 -32.41 7.09
C ASP A 53 -7.19 -31.42 7.82
N ALA A 54 -6.82 -30.14 7.88
CA ALA A 54 -7.64 -29.11 8.51
C ALA A 54 -9.02 -28.95 7.84
N GLU A 55 -9.07 -28.93 6.51
CA GLU A 55 -10.32 -28.89 5.73
C GLU A 55 -11.21 -30.10 6.06
N GLN A 56 -10.65 -31.31 6.09
CA GLN A 56 -11.40 -32.53 6.37
C GLN A 56 -11.88 -32.61 7.83
N ARG A 57 -11.05 -32.22 8.79
CA ARG A 57 -11.44 -32.15 10.21
C ARG A 57 -12.57 -31.15 10.44
N LEU A 58 -12.54 -30.00 9.74
CA LEU A 58 -13.63 -29.04 9.78
C LEU A 58 -14.91 -29.66 9.20
N LYS A 59 -14.83 -30.30 8.04
CA LYS A 59 -15.98 -30.96 7.38
C LYS A 59 -16.59 -32.10 8.22
N ARG A 60 -15.77 -32.83 8.98
CA ARG A 60 -16.23 -33.87 9.92
C ARG A 60 -16.77 -33.30 11.24
N GLY A 61 -16.68 -32.00 11.48
CA GLY A 61 -17.11 -31.35 12.72
C GLY A 61 -16.18 -31.61 13.92
N GLU A 62 -14.94 -32.03 13.66
CA GLU A 62 -13.91 -32.27 14.67
C GLU A 62 -13.23 -30.97 15.11
N LEU A 63 -13.34 -29.90 14.31
CA LEU A 63 -12.88 -28.56 14.65
C LEU A 63 -14.06 -27.65 15.00
N LYS A 64 -13.91 -26.91 16.09
CA LYS A 64 -14.82 -25.82 16.47
C LYS A 64 -14.50 -24.53 15.73
N ALA A 65 -13.21 -24.29 15.45
CA ALA A 65 -12.78 -23.10 14.73
C ALA A 65 -11.67 -23.40 13.71
N LEU A 66 -11.72 -22.70 12.59
CA LEU A 66 -10.64 -22.67 11.60
C LEU A 66 -10.26 -21.21 11.35
N VAL A 67 -8.99 -20.86 11.51
CA VAL A 67 -8.49 -19.51 11.29
C VAL A 67 -7.77 -19.47 9.94
N ALA A 68 -8.18 -18.60 9.02
CA ALA A 68 -7.68 -18.62 7.66
C ALA A 68 -7.44 -17.24 7.04
N THR A 69 -6.57 -17.19 6.03
CA THR A 69 -6.49 -16.05 5.10
C THR A 69 -7.48 -16.22 3.95
N ALA A 70 -7.32 -15.48 2.85
CA ALA A 70 -8.06 -15.64 1.59
C ALA A 70 -8.01 -17.06 0.99
N SER A 71 -7.17 -17.97 1.52
CA SER A 71 -7.08 -19.37 1.09
C SER A 71 -8.40 -20.16 1.18
N LEU A 72 -9.37 -19.72 1.99
CA LEU A 72 -10.70 -20.33 2.09
C LEU A 72 -11.82 -19.39 1.60
N GLU A 73 -11.46 -18.28 0.94
CA GLU A 73 -12.41 -17.25 0.50
C GLU A 73 -13.32 -17.74 -0.64
N LEU A 74 -12.76 -18.50 -1.61
CA LEU A 74 -13.45 -18.87 -2.86
C LEU A 74 -13.86 -20.36 -2.96
N GLY A 75 -15.12 -20.59 -3.33
CA GLY A 75 -15.67 -21.78 -4.02
C GLY A 75 -15.60 -23.18 -3.38
N ILE A 76 -14.83 -23.40 -2.32
CA ILE A 76 -14.72 -24.72 -1.68
C ILE A 76 -15.89 -25.02 -0.73
N ASP A 77 -16.44 -26.23 -0.80
CA ASP A 77 -17.41 -26.77 0.18
C ASP A 77 -16.66 -27.29 1.42
N ILE A 78 -16.54 -26.42 2.42
CA ILE A 78 -15.84 -26.67 3.69
C ILE A 78 -16.79 -27.31 4.75
N GLY A 79 -18.01 -27.68 4.36
CA GLY A 79 -19.05 -28.17 5.26
C GLY A 79 -19.89 -27.07 5.93
N ASP A 80 -20.66 -27.46 6.95
CA ASP A 80 -21.60 -26.58 7.66
C ASP A 80 -20.85 -25.62 8.60
N VAL A 81 -20.60 -24.39 8.14
CA VAL A 81 -20.11 -23.29 8.97
C VAL A 81 -21.31 -22.46 9.44
N ASP A 82 -21.44 -22.23 10.75
CA ASP A 82 -22.56 -21.46 11.30
C ASP A 82 -22.26 -19.97 11.43
N LEU A 83 -20.99 -19.63 11.61
CA LEU A 83 -20.54 -18.27 11.91
C LEU A 83 -19.22 -17.98 11.20
N VAL A 84 -19.15 -16.81 10.58
CA VAL A 84 -17.90 -16.21 10.12
C VAL A 84 -17.53 -15.03 11.01
N CYS A 85 -16.30 -15.01 11.51
CA CYS A 85 -15.70 -13.86 12.17
C CYS A 85 -14.60 -13.28 11.29
N GLN A 86 -14.71 -12.02 10.88
CA GLN A 86 -13.68 -11.32 10.13
C GLN A 86 -12.88 -10.41 11.08
N LEU A 87 -11.56 -10.58 11.12
CA LEU A 87 -10.65 -9.75 11.92
C LEU A 87 -10.03 -8.66 11.05
N GLY A 88 -10.35 -7.42 11.41
CA GLY A 88 -10.07 -6.20 10.66
C GLY A 88 -10.96 -6.04 9.42
N ALA A 89 -11.15 -4.79 8.98
CA ALA A 89 -11.88 -4.49 7.77
C ALA A 89 -11.24 -5.20 6.57
N THR A 90 -12.07 -5.64 5.63
CA THR A 90 -11.58 -6.06 4.32
C THR A 90 -11.32 -4.80 3.50
N ARG A 91 -10.45 -4.92 2.50
CA ARG A 91 -10.11 -3.78 1.63
C ARG A 91 -11.13 -3.58 0.52
N THR A 92 -12.00 -4.57 0.29
CA THR A 92 -13.11 -4.53 -0.68
C THR A 92 -14.39 -5.05 -0.03
N ILE A 93 -15.54 -4.59 -0.52
CA ILE A 93 -16.87 -5.00 -0.03
C ILE A 93 -17.15 -6.45 -0.44
N ALA A 94 -16.81 -6.81 -1.67
CA ALA A 94 -17.00 -8.14 -2.25
C ALA A 94 -16.24 -9.22 -1.47
N THR A 95 -15.01 -8.96 -1.03
CA THR A 95 -14.25 -9.92 -0.21
C THR A 95 -14.95 -10.18 1.13
N PHE A 96 -15.51 -9.14 1.78
CA PHE A 96 -16.28 -9.36 3.01
C PHE A 96 -17.50 -10.24 2.76
N LEU A 97 -18.26 -9.97 1.69
CA LEU A 97 -19.44 -10.76 1.33
C LEU A 97 -19.10 -12.21 0.98
N GLN A 98 -18.03 -12.44 0.21
CA GLN A 98 -17.56 -13.80 -0.11
C GLN A 98 -17.17 -14.57 1.16
N ARG A 99 -16.47 -13.91 2.09
CA ARG A 99 -16.08 -14.51 3.38
C ARG A 99 -17.28 -14.81 4.26
N VAL A 100 -18.19 -13.86 4.44
CA VAL A 100 -19.39 -14.05 5.28
C VAL A 100 -20.34 -15.07 4.66
N GLY A 101 -20.44 -15.11 3.33
CA GLY A 101 -21.22 -16.09 2.57
C GLY A 101 -20.78 -17.54 2.76
N ARG A 102 -19.68 -17.80 3.49
CA ARG A 102 -19.30 -19.14 3.93
C ARG A 102 -20.11 -19.65 5.12
N ALA A 103 -20.65 -18.76 5.93
CA ALA A 103 -21.59 -19.15 6.98
C ALA A 103 -22.98 -19.43 6.36
N GLY A 104 -23.63 -20.51 6.82
CA GLY A 104 -24.98 -20.86 6.38
C GLY A 104 -25.07 -21.12 4.87
N HIS A 105 -24.04 -21.70 4.26
CA HIS A 105 -23.90 -21.86 2.81
C HIS A 105 -24.89 -22.88 2.20
N SER A 106 -26.17 -22.49 2.17
CA SER A 106 -27.28 -23.25 1.58
C SER A 106 -28.27 -22.28 0.92
N VAL A 107 -29.12 -22.78 0.00
CA VAL A 107 -30.06 -21.94 -0.78
C VAL A 107 -30.99 -21.11 0.10
N ALA A 108 -31.39 -21.63 1.26
CA ALA A 108 -32.26 -20.95 2.23
C ALA A 108 -31.51 -20.47 3.49
N GLY A 109 -30.18 -20.62 3.51
CA GLY A 109 -29.38 -20.24 4.67
C GLY A 109 -29.20 -18.73 4.74
N ILE A 110 -29.17 -18.21 5.97
CA ILE A 110 -28.89 -16.80 6.24
C ILE A 110 -27.43 -16.69 6.69
N PRO A 111 -26.55 -16.03 5.92
CA PRO A 111 -25.16 -15.86 6.31
C PRO A 111 -25.04 -15.06 7.61
N LYS A 112 -24.25 -15.59 8.56
CA LYS A 112 -23.98 -14.92 9.83
C LYS A 112 -22.52 -14.51 9.91
N GLY A 113 -22.29 -13.20 9.87
CA GLY A 113 -20.97 -12.57 9.99
C GLY A 113 -20.82 -11.75 11.27
N ARG A 114 -19.61 -11.67 11.80
CA ARG A 114 -19.19 -10.70 12.82
C ARG A 114 -17.87 -10.07 12.39
N LEU A 115 -17.81 -8.74 12.39
CA LEU A 115 -16.62 -7.97 12.01
C LEU A 115 -15.96 -7.40 13.27
N PHE A 116 -14.67 -7.61 13.43
CA PHE A 116 -13.89 -7.18 14.59
C PHE A 116 -12.81 -6.19 14.15
N PRO A 117 -13.07 -4.88 14.27
CA PRO A 117 -12.07 -3.86 14.03
C PRO A 117 -10.89 -3.97 15.01
N SER A 118 -9.71 -3.62 14.52
CA SER A 118 -8.44 -3.66 15.26
C SER A 118 -7.93 -2.29 15.69
N SER A 119 -8.48 -1.22 15.13
CA SER A 119 -8.17 0.19 15.41
C SER A 119 -9.41 1.06 15.19
N ARG A 120 -9.34 2.36 15.50
CA ARG A 120 -10.47 3.29 15.27
C ARG A 120 -10.66 3.60 13.78
N ASP A 121 -9.58 3.71 13.01
CA ASP A 121 -9.66 3.82 11.54
C ASP A 121 -10.21 2.53 10.91
N ASP A 122 -9.82 1.38 11.43
CA ASP A 122 -10.34 0.09 11.00
C ASP A 122 -11.84 -0.07 11.35
N LEU A 123 -12.29 0.54 12.45
CA LEU A 123 -13.70 0.62 12.80
C LEU A 123 -14.47 1.46 11.79
N LEU A 124 -13.94 2.62 11.38
CA LEU A 124 -14.55 3.45 10.34
C LEU A 124 -14.72 2.66 9.03
N ALA A 125 -13.66 1.98 8.57
CA ALA A 125 -13.72 1.15 7.37
C ALA A 125 -14.71 -0.03 7.53
N ALA A 126 -14.76 -0.66 8.70
CA ALA A 126 -15.67 -1.74 9.00
C ALA A 126 -17.15 -1.31 8.95
N VAL A 127 -17.47 -0.14 9.50
CA VAL A 127 -18.82 0.43 9.45
C VAL A 127 -19.21 0.78 8.01
N ALA A 128 -18.27 1.34 7.23
CA ALA A 128 -18.49 1.64 5.81
C ALA A 128 -18.81 0.37 4.98
N ILE A 129 -18.11 -0.75 5.24
CA ILE A 129 -18.44 -2.04 4.60
C ILE A 129 -19.87 -2.47 4.93
N LEU A 130 -20.28 -2.37 6.20
CA LEU A 130 -21.63 -2.77 6.62
C LEU A 130 -22.71 -1.85 6.00
N ASP A 131 -22.47 -0.54 5.93
CA ASP A 131 -23.36 0.42 5.24
C ASP A 131 -23.50 0.05 3.75
N SER A 132 -22.39 -0.18 3.05
CA SER A 132 -22.41 -0.55 1.63
C SER A 132 -23.13 -1.87 1.37
N VAL A 133 -22.91 -2.89 2.21
CA VAL A 133 -23.65 -4.16 2.12
C VAL A 133 -25.16 -3.94 2.29
N ARG A 134 -25.56 -3.11 3.26
CA ARG A 134 -26.98 -2.80 3.50
C ARG A 134 -27.62 -2.03 2.35
N ARG A 135 -26.84 -1.20 1.66
CA ARG A 135 -27.24 -0.45 0.45
C ARG A 135 -27.21 -1.28 -0.83
N GLY A 136 -26.68 -2.50 -0.81
CA GLY A 136 -26.51 -3.34 -2.00
C GLY A 136 -25.40 -2.85 -2.94
N GLU A 137 -24.43 -2.11 -2.40
CA GLU A 137 -23.26 -1.63 -3.13
C GLU A 137 -22.19 -2.73 -3.21
N LEU A 138 -21.47 -2.78 -4.34
CA LEU A 138 -20.38 -3.73 -4.60
C LEU A 138 -19.27 -3.02 -5.36
N ASP A 139 -18.05 -3.52 -5.19
CA ASP A 139 -16.87 -2.99 -5.89
C ASP A 139 -16.96 -3.28 -7.40
N ARG A 140 -16.48 -2.35 -8.21
CA ARG A 140 -16.37 -2.55 -9.66
C ARG A 140 -15.23 -3.52 -9.96
N LEU A 141 -15.54 -4.54 -10.77
CA LEU A 141 -14.51 -5.40 -11.36
C LEU A 141 -13.82 -4.67 -12.52
N VAL A 142 -12.52 -4.39 -12.34
CA VAL A 142 -11.66 -3.81 -13.38
C VAL A 142 -10.84 -4.92 -14.01
N ILE A 143 -11.00 -5.10 -15.33
CA ILE A 143 -10.21 -6.04 -16.11
C ILE A 143 -9.04 -5.26 -16.73
N PRO A 144 -7.77 -5.67 -16.51
CA PRO A 144 -6.62 -5.01 -17.12
C PRO A 144 -6.73 -4.98 -18.64
N GLU A 145 -6.38 -3.85 -19.25
CA GLU A 145 -6.32 -3.70 -20.70
C GLU A 145 -4.95 -4.15 -21.20
N GLN A 146 -4.94 -4.99 -22.23
CA GLN A 146 -3.77 -5.33 -23.04
C GLN A 146 -2.49 -5.74 -22.27
N PRO A 147 -2.54 -6.64 -21.25
CA PRO A 147 -1.34 -7.06 -20.53
C PRO A 147 -0.37 -7.78 -21.48
N ARG A 148 0.76 -7.12 -21.78
CA ARG A 148 1.72 -7.47 -22.83
C ARG A 148 2.57 -8.69 -22.45
N ASP A 149 2.86 -8.84 -21.18
CA ASP A 149 3.54 -9.99 -20.61
C ASP A 149 2.70 -11.28 -20.74
N VAL A 150 1.41 -11.20 -20.41
CA VAL A 150 0.47 -12.31 -20.60
C VAL A 150 0.28 -12.60 -22.10
N LEU A 151 0.20 -11.55 -22.93
CA LEU A 151 0.12 -11.70 -24.38
C LEU A 151 1.33 -12.44 -24.94
N ALA A 152 2.54 -12.07 -24.51
CA ALA A 152 3.77 -12.72 -24.92
C ALA A 152 3.76 -14.22 -24.60
N GLN A 153 3.36 -14.58 -23.37
CA GLN A 153 3.19 -15.97 -22.94
C GLN A 153 2.21 -16.74 -23.83
N GLN A 154 1.04 -16.16 -24.11
CA GLN A 154 0.01 -16.83 -24.91
C GLN A 154 0.42 -16.98 -26.37
N ILE A 155 1.08 -15.98 -26.97
CA ILE A 155 1.63 -16.08 -28.33
C ILE A 155 2.60 -17.26 -28.44
N VAL A 156 3.53 -17.39 -27.47
CA VAL A 156 4.49 -18.51 -27.48
C VAL A 156 3.79 -19.85 -27.34
N ALA A 157 2.77 -19.94 -26.46
CA ALA A 157 2.01 -21.17 -26.26
C ALA A 157 1.24 -21.58 -27.53
N GLU A 158 0.58 -20.63 -28.18
CA GLU A 158 -0.24 -20.86 -29.38
C GLU A 158 0.64 -21.27 -30.58
N VAL A 159 1.73 -20.54 -30.82
CA VAL A 159 2.71 -20.86 -31.89
C VAL A 159 3.46 -22.18 -31.61
N ALA A 160 3.58 -22.58 -30.34
CA ALA A 160 4.16 -23.89 -29.98
C ALA A 160 3.26 -25.09 -30.30
N CYS A 161 1.97 -24.86 -30.57
CA CYS A 161 1.02 -25.89 -30.99
C CYS A 161 1.03 -26.12 -32.51
N GLY A 162 1.41 -25.13 -33.31
CA GLY A 162 1.47 -25.23 -34.77
C GLY A 162 1.90 -23.94 -35.46
N GLU A 163 2.16 -24.02 -36.76
CA GLU A 163 2.40 -22.84 -37.60
C GLU A 163 1.11 -22.02 -37.76
N LEU A 164 1.21 -20.70 -37.60
CA LEU A 164 0.07 -19.78 -37.67
C LEU A 164 0.39 -18.54 -38.50
N GLY A 165 -0.63 -17.95 -39.11
CA GLY A 165 -0.52 -16.63 -39.74
C GLY A 165 -0.54 -15.50 -38.70
N GLU A 166 0.24 -14.44 -38.91
CA GLU A 166 0.25 -13.28 -38.00
C GLU A 166 -1.13 -12.62 -37.86
N ASP A 167 -1.88 -12.49 -38.97
CA ASP A 167 -3.23 -11.92 -38.96
C ASP A 167 -4.25 -12.82 -38.27
N GLU A 168 -4.12 -14.14 -38.44
CA GLU A 168 -4.99 -15.12 -37.80
C GLU A 168 -4.79 -15.09 -36.29
N LEU A 169 -3.54 -15.06 -35.83
CA LEU A 169 -3.21 -14.96 -34.41
C LEU A 169 -3.69 -13.64 -33.81
N TYR A 170 -3.47 -12.51 -34.50
CA TYR A 170 -4.00 -11.21 -34.06
C TYR A 170 -5.53 -11.24 -33.92
N ALA A 171 -6.23 -11.76 -34.94
CA ALA A 171 -7.69 -11.87 -34.92
C ALA A 171 -8.19 -12.82 -33.81
N LEU A 172 -7.45 -13.87 -33.47
CA LEU A 172 -7.74 -14.76 -32.35
C LEU A 172 -7.59 -14.01 -31.01
N VAL A 173 -6.47 -13.32 -30.81
CA VAL A 173 -6.18 -12.57 -29.59
C VAL A 173 -7.24 -11.50 -29.32
N CYS A 174 -7.64 -10.74 -30.35
CA CYS A 174 -8.63 -9.66 -30.21
C CYS A 174 -10.05 -10.16 -29.84
N LYS A 175 -10.33 -11.46 -29.87
CA LYS A 175 -11.60 -12.02 -29.35
C LYS A 175 -11.65 -12.02 -27.81
N ALA A 176 -10.51 -12.00 -27.14
CA ALA A 176 -10.46 -11.94 -25.68
C ALA A 176 -10.68 -10.51 -25.20
N TYR A 177 -11.51 -10.34 -24.16
CA TYR A 177 -11.90 -9.02 -23.65
C TYR A 177 -10.71 -8.08 -23.36
N PRO A 178 -9.62 -8.50 -22.67
CA PRO A 178 -8.47 -7.62 -22.42
C PRO A 178 -7.79 -7.07 -23.68
N TYR A 179 -7.89 -7.77 -24.82
CA TYR A 179 -7.20 -7.43 -26.06
C TYR A 179 -8.12 -6.91 -27.16
N ARG A 180 -9.39 -6.62 -26.83
CA ARG A 180 -10.40 -6.14 -27.80
C ARG A 180 -10.01 -4.83 -28.51
N ASN A 181 -9.20 -4.01 -27.84
CA ASN A 181 -8.67 -2.74 -28.34
C ASN A 181 -7.16 -2.80 -28.67
N LEU A 182 -6.58 -4.00 -28.76
CA LEU A 182 -5.15 -4.19 -29.04
C LEU A 182 -4.79 -3.64 -30.42
N SER A 183 -3.87 -2.67 -30.46
CA SER A 183 -3.39 -2.13 -31.73
C SER A 183 -2.49 -3.14 -32.45
N ARG A 184 -2.40 -3.03 -33.78
CA ARG A 184 -1.55 -3.91 -34.59
C ARG A 184 -0.07 -3.67 -34.32
N GLU A 185 0.29 -2.43 -33.98
CA GLU A 185 1.63 -2.00 -33.64
C GLU A 185 2.08 -2.70 -32.35
N VAL A 186 1.30 -2.58 -31.26
CA VAL A 186 1.62 -3.25 -29.99
C VAL A 186 1.72 -4.77 -30.15
N PHE A 187 0.81 -5.38 -30.92
CA PHE A 187 0.91 -6.81 -31.24
C PHE A 187 2.20 -7.14 -31.99
N ALA A 188 2.55 -6.36 -33.02
CA ALA A 188 3.76 -6.54 -33.80
C ALA A 188 5.03 -6.39 -32.94
N ASP A 189 5.04 -5.45 -31.99
CA ASP A 189 6.17 -5.23 -31.08
C ASP A 189 6.39 -6.43 -30.17
N VAL A 190 5.32 -7.02 -29.62
CA VAL A 190 5.42 -8.24 -28.80
C VAL A 190 5.89 -9.43 -29.64
N VAL A 191 5.37 -9.60 -30.86
CA VAL A 191 5.84 -10.64 -31.80
C VAL A 191 7.33 -10.42 -32.13
N GLN A 192 7.74 -9.18 -32.39
CA GLN A 192 9.12 -8.84 -32.70
C GLN A 192 10.04 -9.11 -31.52
N MET A 193 9.62 -8.75 -30.30
CA MET A 193 10.31 -9.05 -29.05
C MET A 193 10.51 -10.56 -28.87
N LEU A 194 9.48 -11.37 -29.07
CA LEU A 194 9.57 -12.83 -28.98
C LEU A 194 10.39 -13.47 -30.11
N ALA A 195 10.45 -12.85 -31.28
CA ALA A 195 11.24 -13.32 -32.40
C ALA A 195 12.72 -13.02 -32.20
N ASN A 196 13.04 -11.81 -31.71
CA ASN A 196 14.39 -11.34 -31.47
C ASN A 196 14.98 -11.92 -30.18
N GLY A 197 14.18 -12.02 -29.13
CA GLY A 197 14.69 -12.28 -27.79
C GLY A 197 15.66 -11.19 -27.34
N TYR A 198 16.47 -11.50 -26.33
CA TYR A 198 17.38 -10.54 -25.72
C TYR A 198 18.82 -11.01 -25.84
N THR A 199 19.72 -10.10 -26.18
CA THR A 199 21.15 -10.40 -26.22
C THR A 199 21.78 -9.96 -24.91
N THR A 200 22.12 -10.94 -24.07
CA THR A 200 22.85 -10.72 -22.82
C THR A 200 24.31 -11.12 -22.99
N ARG A 201 25.13 -10.95 -21.94
CA ARG A 201 26.52 -11.47 -21.90
C ARG A 201 26.60 -12.97 -22.18
N ARG A 202 25.51 -13.73 -22.01
CA ARG A 202 25.41 -15.17 -22.23
C ARG A 202 24.88 -15.54 -23.63
N GLY A 203 24.79 -14.57 -24.53
CA GLY A 203 24.26 -14.72 -25.88
C GLY A 203 22.76 -14.40 -25.99
N ARG A 204 22.20 -14.71 -27.16
CA ARG A 204 20.78 -14.48 -27.48
C ARG A 204 19.91 -15.50 -26.74
N GLN A 205 19.03 -15.02 -25.88
CA GLN A 205 18.09 -15.81 -25.08
C GLN A 205 16.65 -15.37 -25.35
N SER A 206 15.70 -16.21 -24.93
CA SER A 206 14.26 -15.90 -24.93
C SER A 206 13.67 -15.53 -26.30
N ALA A 207 14.33 -15.96 -27.39
CA ALA A 207 13.79 -15.95 -28.74
C ALA A 207 13.01 -17.25 -28.96
N TYR A 208 11.70 -17.20 -28.84
CA TYR A 208 10.83 -18.39 -28.86
C TYR A 208 10.12 -18.62 -30.19
N ILE A 209 9.97 -17.58 -31.00
CA ILE A 209 9.29 -17.70 -32.29
C ILE A 209 10.23 -17.36 -33.44
N HIS A 210 10.05 -18.02 -34.57
CA HIS A 210 10.61 -17.64 -35.85
C HIS A 210 9.52 -16.89 -36.61
N ARG A 211 9.85 -15.67 -37.03
CA ARG A 211 8.95 -14.78 -37.74
C ARG A 211 9.38 -14.68 -39.20
N ASP A 212 8.57 -15.22 -40.10
CA ASP A 212 8.69 -14.97 -41.53
C ASP A 212 7.85 -13.74 -41.88
N ALA A 213 8.50 -12.57 -41.94
CA ALA A 213 7.82 -11.32 -42.24
C ALA A 213 7.32 -11.22 -43.69
N VAL A 214 7.86 -12.02 -44.61
CA VAL A 214 7.47 -12.01 -46.04
C VAL A 214 6.16 -12.77 -46.22
N ASN A 215 6.08 -13.99 -45.68
CA ASN A 215 4.87 -14.81 -45.75
C ASN A 215 3.89 -14.56 -44.59
N ARG A 216 4.29 -13.74 -43.61
CA ARG A 216 3.56 -13.41 -42.38
C ARG A 216 3.18 -14.65 -41.58
N ARG A 217 4.18 -15.52 -41.37
CA ARG A 217 4.03 -16.81 -40.68
C ARG A 217 4.89 -16.86 -39.43
N LEU A 218 4.33 -17.47 -38.39
CA LEU A 218 4.98 -17.69 -37.10
C LEU A 218 5.16 -19.19 -36.88
N THR A 219 6.37 -19.59 -36.54
CA THR A 219 6.69 -20.98 -36.16
C THR A 219 7.48 -21.01 -34.86
N ALA A 220 7.31 -22.06 -34.05
CA ALA A 220 8.02 -22.17 -32.80
C ALA A 220 9.50 -22.53 -33.00
N ARG A 221 10.38 -21.87 -32.26
CA ARG A 221 11.78 -22.26 -32.12
C ARG A 221 11.92 -23.40 -31.12
N ARG A 222 13.05 -24.11 -31.19
CA ARG A 222 13.38 -25.19 -30.26
C ARG A 222 13.33 -24.69 -28.81
N GLY A 223 12.54 -25.37 -27.97
CA GLY A 223 12.40 -25.07 -26.55
C GLY A 223 11.18 -24.22 -26.19
N ALA A 224 10.53 -23.55 -27.14
CA ALA A 224 9.34 -22.72 -26.90
C ALA A 224 8.23 -23.48 -26.16
N ARG A 225 7.86 -24.67 -26.67
CA ARG A 225 6.84 -25.54 -26.05
C ARG A 225 7.17 -25.92 -24.60
N LEU A 226 8.43 -26.28 -24.33
CA LEU A 226 8.84 -26.69 -22.99
C LEU A 226 8.79 -25.49 -22.03
N THR A 227 9.30 -24.34 -22.44
CA THR A 227 9.27 -23.11 -21.64
C THR A 227 7.84 -22.70 -21.34
N ALA A 228 6.96 -22.67 -22.35
CA ALA A 228 5.55 -22.30 -22.19
C ALA A 228 4.83 -23.19 -21.17
N ILE A 229 5.08 -24.50 -21.17
CA ILE A 229 4.46 -25.44 -20.22
C ILE A 229 5.03 -25.28 -18.81
N THR A 230 6.36 -25.19 -18.68
CA THR A 230 7.04 -25.22 -17.37
C THR A 230 7.13 -23.88 -16.66
N SER A 231 6.91 -22.78 -17.37
CA SER A 231 6.91 -21.42 -16.84
C SER A 231 5.54 -20.74 -16.90
N ALA A 232 4.49 -21.50 -17.25
CA ALA A 232 3.13 -21.01 -17.37
C ALA A 232 2.62 -20.34 -16.08
N GLY A 233 1.76 -19.35 -16.26
CA GLY A 233 0.97 -18.72 -15.20
C GLY A 233 1.32 -17.25 -14.98
N THR A 234 0.41 -16.56 -14.29
CA THR A 234 0.51 -15.12 -14.00
C THR A 234 0.82 -14.81 -12.54
N ILE A 235 0.72 -15.80 -11.66
CA ILE A 235 1.08 -15.63 -10.24
C ILE A 235 2.60 -15.47 -10.14
N PRO A 236 3.12 -14.36 -9.61
CA PRO A 236 4.56 -14.17 -9.47
C PRO A 236 5.16 -15.06 -8.38
N ASP A 237 6.45 -15.36 -8.52
CA ASP A 237 7.23 -16.02 -7.48
C ASP A 237 7.76 -14.95 -6.51
N ASN A 238 7.14 -14.82 -5.33
CA ASN A 238 7.63 -13.94 -4.26
C ASN A 238 8.66 -14.68 -3.41
N ALA A 239 9.71 -13.98 -2.98
CA ALA A 239 10.73 -14.57 -2.11
C ALA A 239 11.21 -13.60 -1.03
N ASP A 240 11.43 -14.14 0.16
CA ASP A 240 11.91 -13.32 1.28
C ASP A 240 13.29 -12.70 0.99
N TYR A 241 13.54 -11.58 1.66
CA TYR A 241 14.81 -10.85 1.67
C TYR A 241 15.50 -11.12 3.00
N ASP A 242 16.79 -11.37 2.97
CA ASP A 242 17.60 -11.51 4.18
C ASP A 242 17.91 -10.13 4.75
N VAL A 243 17.70 -9.93 6.06
CA VAL A 243 18.05 -8.69 6.75
C VAL A 243 19.48 -8.83 7.27
N ILE A 244 20.37 -7.93 6.83
CA ILE A 244 21.81 -7.95 7.10
C ILE A 244 22.19 -6.69 7.89
N LEU A 245 22.77 -6.87 9.08
CA LEU A 245 23.25 -5.81 9.96
C LEU A 245 24.65 -5.33 9.54
N GLU A 246 24.82 -4.03 9.40
CA GLU A 246 26.09 -3.33 9.16
C GLU A 246 26.66 -2.79 10.47
N PRO A 247 28.00 -2.71 10.63
CA PRO A 247 29.05 -3.09 9.67
C PRO A 247 29.47 -4.57 9.72
N GLU A 248 28.83 -5.38 10.57
CA GLU A 248 29.24 -6.76 10.89
C GLU A 248 28.91 -7.78 9.80
N GLU A 249 28.13 -7.37 8.78
CA GLU A 249 27.53 -8.18 7.73
C GLU A 249 26.80 -9.44 8.25
N HIS A 250 26.23 -9.36 9.45
CA HIS A 250 25.56 -10.48 10.10
C HIS A 250 24.07 -10.54 9.71
N ARG A 251 23.56 -11.74 9.40
CA ARG A 251 22.13 -11.93 9.12
C ARG A 251 21.31 -11.95 10.41
N VAL A 252 20.44 -10.95 10.58
CA VAL A 252 19.55 -10.83 11.75
C VAL A 252 18.14 -11.39 11.52
N GLY A 253 17.76 -11.66 10.27
CA GLY A 253 16.53 -12.40 9.96
C GLY A 253 16.10 -12.28 8.51
N SER A 254 14.79 -12.22 8.26
CA SER A 254 14.23 -12.04 6.92
C SER A 254 12.90 -11.29 6.92
N VAL A 255 12.66 -10.53 5.86
CA VAL A 255 11.42 -9.80 5.59
C VAL A 255 10.84 -10.26 4.25
N ASN A 256 9.54 -10.08 4.02
CA ASN A 256 8.95 -10.45 2.74
C ASN A 256 9.41 -9.50 1.62
N GLU A 257 9.44 -9.98 0.37
CA GLU A 257 9.76 -9.15 -0.81
C GLU A 257 8.97 -7.86 -0.87
N ASP A 258 7.68 -8.00 -0.65
CA ASP A 258 6.68 -6.97 -0.50
C ASP A 258 7.09 -5.84 0.45
N PHE A 259 7.64 -6.19 1.61
CA PHE A 259 8.15 -5.22 2.56
C PHE A 259 9.39 -4.51 2.00
N ALA A 260 10.34 -5.27 1.45
CA ALA A 260 11.55 -4.69 0.86
C ALA A 260 11.26 -3.80 -0.35
N VAL A 261 10.18 -4.10 -1.08
CA VAL A 261 9.70 -3.35 -2.26
C VAL A 261 9.16 -1.98 -1.89
N GLU A 262 8.46 -1.90 -0.76
CA GLU A 262 7.81 -0.68 -0.30
C GLU A 262 8.67 0.14 0.66
N SER A 263 9.75 -0.45 1.19
CA SER A 263 10.66 0.24 2.09
C SER A 263 11.69 1.08 1.35
N LEU A 264 12.07 2.19 1.96
CA LEU A 264 13.02 3.16 1.44
C LEU A 264 14.22 3.29 2.39
N PRO A 265 15.40 3.70 1.88
CA PRO A 265 16.52 4.10 2.72
C PRO A 265 16.11 5.11 3.80
N GLY A 266 16.60 4.92 5.01
CA GLY A 266 16.30 5.70 6.20
C GLY A 266 15.12 5.17 7.03
N ASP A 267 14.29 4.31 6.46
CA ASP A 267 13.12 3.78 7.16
C ASP A 267 13.48 2.88 8.34
N ILE A 268 12.76 2.99 9.45
CA ILE A 268 12.99 2.17 10.64
C ILE A 268 11.88 1.11 10.75
N PHE A 269 12.28 -0.13 10.97
CA PHE A 269 11.36 -1.25 11.19
C PHE A 269 11.86 -2.16 12.32
N GLN A 270 10.95 -2.94 12.89
CA GLN A 270 11.29 -3.86 13.98
C GLN A 270 11.38 -5.30 13.49
N LEU A 271 12.44 -6.00 13.90
CA LEU A 271 12.62 -7.43 13.65
C LEU A 271 12.94 -8.13 14.97
N GLY A 272 12.01 -8.96 15.45
CA GLY A 272 12.05 -9.43 16.83
C GLY A 272 11.81 -8.26 17.79
N ASN A 273 12.69 -8.08 18.76
CA ASN A 273 12.61 -6.98 19.74
C ASN A 273 13.48 -5.77 19.37
N THR A 274 14.27 -5.86 18.30
CA THR A 274 15.25 -4.84 17.93
C THR A 274 14.73 -3.98 16.77
N SER A 275 14.93 -2.66 16.87
CA SER A 275 14.64 -1.70 15.80
C SER A 275 15.85 -1.55 14.90
N TYR A 276 15.62 -1.56 13.59
CA TYR A 276 16.65 -1.47 12.57
C TYR A 276 16.32 -0.34 11.60
N ARG A 277 17.31 0.50 11.29
CA ARG A 277 17.20 1.54 10.25
C ARG A 277 17.69 0.94 8.94
N LEU A 278 16.86 1.01 7.91
CA LEU A 278 17.17 0.55 6.57
C LEU A 278 18.19 1.49 5.93
N LEU A 279 19.33 0.95 5.50
CA LEU A 279 20.35 1.72 4.79
C LEU A 279 20.12 1.64 3.29
N ARG A 280 19.88 0.43 2.78
CA ARG A 280 19.59 0.18 1.36
C ARG A 280 18.95 -1.19 1.13
N VAL A 281 18.16 -1.28 0.07
CA VAL A 281 17.62 -2.54 -0.44
C VAL A 281 18.44 -3.00 -1.63
N GLU A 282 19.01 -4.20 -1.54
CA GLU A 282 19.72 -4.88 -2.63
C GLU A 282 18.89 -6.09 -3.10
N ALA A 283 19.27 -6.73 -4.20
CA ALA A 283 18.61 -7.94 -4.70
C ALA A 283 18.63 -9.08 -3.67
N GLY A 284 17.51 -9.22 -2.94
CA GLY A 284 17.31 -10.24 -1.92
C GLY A 284 17.93 -9.98 -0.56
N ARG A 285 18.45 -8.78 -0.33
CA ARG A 285 19.01 -8.37 0.96
C ARG A 285 18.53 -6.98 1.34
N VAL A 286 18.21 -6.79 2.60
CA VAL A 286 17.97 -5.46 3.18
C VAL A 286 19.13 -5.20 4.14
N ARG A 287 19.94 -4.19 3.84
CA ARG A 287 21.04 -3.78 4.72
C ARG A 287 20.53 -2.77 5.72
N VAL A 288 20.84 -2.99 6.99
CA VAL A 288 20.33 -2.20 8.10
C VAL A 288 21.43 -1.86 9.10
N GLU A 289 21.24 -0.80 9.85
CA GLU A 289 21.98 -0.51 11.09
C GLU A 289 21.04 -0.61 12.29
N ASP A 290 21.60 -0.76 13.50
CA ASP A 290 20.81 -0.70 14.72
C ASP A 290 20.22 0.71 14.88
N ALA A 291 18.90 0.79 15.02
CA ALA A 291 18.23 2.07 15.22
C ALA A 291 18.28 2.54 16.67
N ALA A 292 18.99 1.83 17.56
CA ALA A 292 19.18 2.15 18.98
C ALA A 292 17.87 2.41 19.73
N GLY A 293 16.86 1.58 19.45
CA GLY A 293 15.51 1.71 20.04
C GLY A 293 14.68 2.87 19.47
N GLN A 294 15.10 3.51 18.37
CA GLN A 294 14.24 4.43 17.64
C GLN A 294 12.97 3.70 17.17
N PRO A 295 11.82 4.40 17.20
CA PRO A 295 10.58 3.79 16.80
C PRO A 295 10.56 3.49 15.30
N PRO A 296 9.81 2.46 14.86
CA PRO A 296 9.56 2.23 13.45
C PRO A 296 8.94 3.47 12.78
N THR A 297 9.51 3.93 11.67
CA THR A 297 8.96 5.05 10.88
C THR A 297 8.00 4.56 9.80
N ILE A 298 8.10 3.28 9.40
CA ILE A 298 7.11 2.66 8.53
C ILE A 298 6.04 2.01 9.39
N PRO A 299 4.74 2.34 9.23
CA PRO A 299 3.69 1.40 9.58
C PRO A 299 3.95 0.15 8.74
N PHE A 300 4.17 -1.02 9.35
CA PHE A 300 4.49 -2.24 8.61
C PHE A 300 3.36 -2.56 7.59
N TRP A 301 3.56 -2.17 6.32
CA TRP A 301 2.65 -2.49 5.23
C TRP A 301 3.01 -3.87 4.68
N LEU A 302 1.97 -4.69 4.51
CA LEU A 302 2.07 -5.93 3.76
C LEU A 302 1.95 -5.61 2.27
N GLY A 303 3.04 -5.27 1.60
CA GLY A 303 3.19 -5.52 0.17
C GLY A 303 2.07 -5.11 -0.78
N GLU A 304 1.91 -5.95 -1.81
CA GLU A 304 0.75 -5.99 -2.68
C GLU A 304 -0.53 -6.49 -1.98
N ALA A 305 -0.72 -6.21 -0.69
CA ALA A 305 -2.03 -6.39 -0.11
C ALA A 305 -3.05 -5.56 -0.91
N PRO A 306 -4.27 -6.09 -1.14
CA PRO A 306 -5.29 -5.35 -1.85
C PRO A 306 -5.48 -3.98 -1.21
N ALA A 307 -5.38 -2.93 -1.99
CA ALA A 307 -5.71 -1.58 -1.54
C ALA A 307 -7.22 -1.44 -1.34
N ARG A 308 -7.64 -0.41 -0.58
CA ARG A 308 -9.06 -0.07 -0.49
C ARG A 308 -9.63 0.19 -1.89
N SER A 309 -10.80 -0.36 -2.19
CA SER A 309 -11.52 -0.05 -3.44
C SER A 309 -12.01 1.39 -3.47
N ASP A 310 -12.30 1.89 -4.68
CA ASP A 310 -12.85 3.22 -4.89
C ASP A 310 -14.23 3.31 -4.22
N GLU A 311 -15.08 2.30 -4.38
CA GLU A 311 -16.42 2.26 -3.80
C GLU A 311 -16.40 2.22 -2.27
N LEU A 312 -15.44 1.50 -1.67
CA LEU A 312 -15.29 1.52 -0.21
C LEU A 312 -14.73 2.88 0.27
N SER A 313 -13.88 3.54 -0.51
CA SER A 313 -13.40 4.90 -0.21
C SER A 313 -14.54 5.93 -0.30
N GLU A 314 -15.44 5.80 -1.27
CA GLU A 314 -16.67 6.58 -1.38
C GLU A 314 -17.59 6.36 -0.18
N SER A 315 -17.77 5.10 0.25
CA SER A 315 -18.59 4.76 1.42
C SER A 315 -18.00 5.32 2.72
N VAL A 316 -16.68 5.20 2.92
CA VAL A 316 -15.98 5.84 4.06
C VAL A 316 -16.20 7.35 4.04
N SER A 317 -16.03 7.99 2.88
CA SER A 317 -16.21 9.43 2.74
C SER A 317 -17.65 9.87 3.03
N ARG A 318 -18.64 9.13 2.51
CA ARG A 318 -20.06 9.39 2.76
C ARG A 318 -20.39 9.27 4.24
N LEU A 319 -19.90 8.22 4.89
CA LEU A 319 -20.08 7.99 6.33
C LEU A 319 -19.50 9.15 7.16
N VAL A 320 -18.25 9.56 6.86
CA VAL A 320 -17.60 10.69 7.53
C VAL A 320 -18.35 11.99 7.29
N HIS A 321 -18.77 12.26 6.05
CA HIS A 321 -19.52 13.46 5.68
C HIS A 321 -20.83 13.58 6.48
N THR A 322 -21.65 12.53 6.50
CA THR A 322 -22.91 12.53 7.27
C THR A 322 -22.66 12.73 8.77
N ILE A 323 -21.61 12.11 9.33
CA ILE A 323 -21.26 12.32 10.74
C ILE A 323 -20.80 13.77 10.98
N ASP A 324 -20.00 14.35 10.09
CA ASP A 324 -19.52 15.75 10.20
C ASP A 324 -20.69 16.75 10.20
N GLU A 325 -21.69 16.55 9.32
CA GLU A 325 -22.90 17.39 9.27
C GLU A 325 -23.71 17.31 10.59
N LEU A 326 -23.91 16.10 11.11
CA LEU A 326 -24.63 15.89 12.38
C LEU A 326 -23.88 16.48 13.57
N LEU A 327 -22.55 16.37 13.58
CA LEU A 327 -21.70 17.00 14.60
C LEU A 327 -21.72 18.52 14.52
N GLN A 328 -21.71 19.09 13.30
CA GLN A 328 -21.82 20.53 13.08
C GLN A 328 -23.14 21.10 13.58
N ALA A 329 -24.24 20.35 13.46
CA ALA A 329 -25.54 20.71 14.00
C ALA A 329 -25.63 20.59 15.54
N GLY A 330 -24.55 20.21 16.23
CA GLY A 330 -24.53 19.97 17.68
C GLY A 330 -25.23 18.67 18.09
N ALA A 331 -25.57 17.80 17.13
CA ALA A 331 -26.39 16.62 17.34
C ALA A 331 -25.53 15.35 17.52
N ARG A 332 -24.59 15.33 18.47
CA ARG A 332 -23.85 14.10 18.82
C ARG A 332 -24.79 12.92 19.14
N PRO A 333 -25.89 13.10 19.91
CA PRO A 333 -26.90 12.06 20.07
C PRO A 333 -27.58 11.64 18.75
N GLY A 334 -27.72 12.58 17.80
CA GLY A 334 -28.25 12.32 16.47
C GLY A 334 -27.33 11.44 15.61
N ALA A 335 -26.01 11.70 15.65
CA ALA A 335 -25.02 10.85 14.99
C ALA A 335 -25.02 9.42 15.55
N LEU A 336 -25.15 9.27 16.87
CA LEU A 336 -25.26 7.96 17.52
C LEU A 336 -26.53 7.22 17.09
N ALA A 337 -27.69 7.89 17.14
CA ALA A 337 -28.96 7.31 16.74
C ALA A 337 -28.94 6.87 15.27
N TRP A 338 -28.41 7.72 14.38
CA TRP A 338 -28.29 7.40 12.96
C TRP A 338 -27.42 6.16 12.70
N LEU A 339 -26.27 6.03 13.36
CA LEU A 339 -25.41 4.83 13.23
C LEU A 339 -26.10 3.55 13.73
N VAL A 340 -26.88 3.64 14.80
CA VAL A 340 -27.58 2.47 15.37
C VAL A 340 -28.81 2.10 14.51
N ASP A 341 -29.63 3.08 14.16
CA ASP A 341 -30.93 2.85 13.54
C ASP A 341 -30.84 2.63 12.03
N GLU A 342 -30.06 3.48 11.34
CA GLU A 342 -29.94 3.45 9.87
C GLU A 342 -28.84 2.51 9.40
N VAL A 343 -27.62 2.64 9.96
CA VAL A 343 -26.48 1.80 9.57
C VAL A 343 -26.58 0.41 10.20
N GLY A 344 -27.11 0.31 11.42
CA GLY A 344 -27.36 -0.98 12.10
C GLY A 344 -26.18 -1.52 12.88
N ILE A 345 -25.32 -0.65 13.43
CA ILE A 345 -24.18 -1.07 14.26
C ILE A 345 -24.50 -1.04 15.76
N GLU A 346 -23.72 -1.77 16.56
CA GLU A 346 -23.90 -1.78 18.02
C GLU A 346 -23.59 -0.40 18.64
N ALA A 347 -24.36 -0.01 19.66
CA ALA A 347 -24.24 1.30 20.30
C ALA A 347 -22.82 1.61 20.82
N ALA A 348 -22.09 0.60 21.32
CA ALA A 348 -20.70 0.77 21.76
C ALA A 348 -19.76 1.12 20.59
N ALA A 349 -19.97 0.53 19.41
CA ALA A 349 -19.19 0.85 18.22
C ALA A 349 -19.55 2.24 17.69
N ALA A 350 -20.85 2.58 17.68
CA ALA A 350 -21.31 3.92 17.32
C ALA A 350 -20.69 5.00 18.22
N GLN A 351 -20.67 4.76 19.54
CA GLN A 351 -20.06 5.66 20.51
C GLN A 351 -18.57 5.88 20.22
N GLN A 352 -17.79 4.80 20.06
CA GLN A 352 -16.36 4.91 19.76
C GLN A 352 -16.08 5.67 18.47
N LEU A 353 -16.86 5.43 17.42
CA LEU A 353 -16.68 6.09 16.13
C LEU A 353 -17.02 7.58 16.20
N VAL A 354 -18.16 7.94 16.81
CA VAL A 354 -18.58 9.34 16.95
C VAL A 354 -17.61 10.11 17.84
N ASP A 355 -17.12 9.51 18.92
CA ASP A 355 -16.18 10.16 19.83
C ASP A 355 -14.84 10.43 19.16
N TYR A 356 -14.37 9.46 18.38
CA TYR A 356 -13.15 9.58 17.60
C TYR A 356 -13.25 10.71 16.56
N LEU A 357 -14.31 10.72 15.77
CA LEU A 357 -14.52 11.72 14.73
C LEU A 357 -14.86 13.11 15.30
N ALA A 358 -15.58 13.19 16.41
CA ALA A 358 -15.84 14.45 17.09
C ALA A 358 -14.55 15.09 17.60
N ALA A 359 -13.67 14.31 18.25
CA ALA A 359 -12.37 14.81 18.70
C ALA A 359 -11.48 15.26 17.52
N ALA A 360 -11.47 14.50 16.42
CA ALA A 360 -10.75 14.87 15.20
C ALA A 360 -11.27 16.18 14.61
N ARG A 361 -12.59 16.35 14.53
CA ARG A 361 -13.24 17.56 14.04
C ARG A 361 -12.93 18.77 14.92
N THR A 362 -12.91 18.60 16.24
CA THR A 362 -12.53 19.68 17.16
C THR A 362 -11.10 20.15 16.91
N ALA A 363 -10.16 19.22 16.71
CA ALA A 363 -8.76 19.55 16.45
C ALA A 363 -8.53 20.19 15.06
N LEU A 364 -9.17 19.65 14.02
CA LEU A 364 -8.91 20.05 12.62
C LEU A 364 -9.93 21.06 12.07
N GLY A 365 -11.04 21.29 12.76
CA GLY A 365 -12.16 22.14 12.36
C GLY A 365 -13.13 21.49 11.35
N VAL A 366 -12.66 20.52 10.56
CA VAL A 366 -13.44 19.75 9.57
C VAL A 366 -12.91 18.31 9.53
N LEU A 367 -13.68 17.38 8.97
CA LEU A 367 -13.25 16.00 8.76
C LEU A 367 -12.80 15.75 7.31
N PRO A 368 -11.78 14.88 7.10
CA PRO A 368 -11.30 14.57 5.75
C PRO A 368 -12.25 13.60 5.03
N THR A 369 -12.58 13.94 3.80
CA THR A 369 -13.48 13.23 2.88
C THR A 369 -12.83 13.17 1.49
N LEU A 370 -13.50 12.64 0.47
CA LEU A 370 -12.97 12.67 -0.90
C LEU A 370 -12.95 14.10 -1.50
N ASP A 371 -13.86 14.98 -1.05
CA ASP A 371 -13.95 16.39 -1.45
C ASP A 371 -13.23 17.35 -0.50
N THR A 372 -12.72 16.87 0.65
CA THR A 372 -11.94 17.68 1.60
C THR A 372 -10.65 16.97 2.01
N VAL A 373 -9.52 17.51 1.58
CA VAL A 373 -8.17 17.11 2.02
C VAL A 373 -7.70 18.03 3.14
N ILE A 374 -7.07 17.46 4.17
CA ILE A 374 -6.49 18.25 5.27
C ILE A 374 -4.98 18.05 5.28
N LEU A 375 -4.23 19.14 5.22
CA LEU A 375 -2.80 19.19 5.47
C LEU A 375 -2.61 19.56 6.94
N GLU A 376 -2.18 18.62 7.76
CA GLU A 376 -1.89 18.81 9.17
C GLU A 376 -0.37 18.88 9.38
N ARG A 377 0.10 19.90 10.10
CA ARG A 377 1.50 20.02 10.51
C ARG A 377 1.61 20.17 12.02
N PHE A 378 2.54 19.44 12.62
CA PHE A 378 2.94 19.57 14.01
C PHE A 378 4.45 19.32 14.15
N PHE A 379 5.00 19.70 15.30
CA PHE A 379 6.42 19.55 15.58
C PHE A 379 6.65 18.40 16.56
N ASP A 380 7.74 17.66 16.36
CA ASP A 380 8.18 16.63 17.30
C ASP A 380 9.13 17.22 18.37
N GLU A 381 9.37 16.47 19.44
CA GLU A 381 10.26 16.89 20.54
C GLU A 381 11.71 17.15 20.12
N SER A 382 12.13 16.69 18.93
CA SER A 382 13.46 16.98 18.38
C SER A 382 13.53 18.30 17.60
N GLY A 383 12.40 19.01 17.49
CA GLY A 383 12.23 20.19 16.65
C GLY A 383 11.99 19.86 15.17
N GLY A 384 11.91 18.57 14.82
CA GLY A 384 11.51 18.10 13.49
C GLY A 384 10.05 18.40 13.22
N MET A 385 9.70 18.42 11.93
CA MET A 385 8.36 18.73 11.46
C MET A 385 7.73 17.46 10.90
N GLN A 386 6.49 17.19 11.28
CA GLN A 386 5.67 16.13 10.71
C GLN A 386 4.52 16.75 9.92
N LEU A 387 4.40 16.36 8.67
CA LEU A 387 3.33 16.76 7.77
C LEU A 387 2.47 15.54 7.43
N VAL A 388 1.21 15.56 7.85
CA VAL A 388 0.23 14.52 7.57
C VAL A 388 -0.83 15.06 6.60
N ILE A 389 -0.92 14.46 5.42
CA ILE A 389 -1.95 14.73 4.43
C ILE A 389 -3.07 13.73 4.64
N HIS A 390 -4.18 14.15 5.25
CA HIS A 390 -5.36 13.31 5.41
C HIS A 390 -6.13 13.23 4.09
N SER A 391 -6.14 12.04 3.50
CA SER A 391 -6.71 11.76 2.18
C SER A 391 -7.37 10.38 2.17
N ARG A 392 -8.70 10.37 2.00
CA ARG A 392 -9.51 9.14 2.02
C ARG A 392 -9.55 8.40 0.67
N TRP A 393 -8.71 8.78 -0.28
CA TRP A 393 -8.66 8.22 -1.63
C TRP A 393 -8.03 6.82 -1.73
N GLY A 394 -7.57 6.24 -0.62
CA GLY A 394 -7.00 4.90 -0.60
C GLY A 394 -5.50 4.87 -0.91
N SER A 395 -4.86 3.76 -0.55
CA SER A 395 -3.40 3.63 -0.55
C SER A 395 -2.77 3.70 -1.94
N ARG A 396 -3.48 3.29 -3.01
CA ARG A 396 -3.00 3.36 -4.40
C ARG A 396 -2.76 4.81 -4.86
N ILE A 397 -3.70 5.71 -4.58
CA ILE A 397 -3.58 7.14 -4.91
C ILE A 397 -2.61 7.82 -3.94
N ASN A 398 -2.73 7.55 -2.64
CA ASN A 398 -1.87 8.14 -1.62
C ASN A 398 -0.39 7.78 -1.84
N ARG A 399 -0.09 6.58 -2.33
CA ARG A 399 1.27 6.14 -2.71
C ARG A 399 1.81 6.90 -3.91
N ALA A 400 1.01 7.05 -4.98
CA ALA A 400 1.37 7.85 -6.13
C ALA A 400 1.66 9.30 -5.72
N TRP A 401 0.82 9.86 -4.86
CA TRP A 401 0.96 11.21 -4.36
C TRP A 401 2.21 11.39 -3.50
N GLY A 402 2.44 10.51 -2.52
CA GLY A 402 3.64 10.55 -1.67
C GLY A 402 4.94 10.44 -2.46
N LEU A 403 5.01 9.52 -3.45
CA LEU A 403 6.19 9.36 -4.31
C LEU A 403 6.44 10.59 -5.19
N ALA A 404 5.39 11.16 -5.78
CA ALA A 404 5.50 12.36 -6.60
C ALA A 404 5.93 13.59 -5.76
N LEU A 405 5.37 13.75 -4.56
CA LEU A 405 5.78 14.80 -3.62
C LEU A 405 7.26 14.65 -3.25
N ARG A 406 7.68 13.45 -2.84
CA ARG A 406 9.08 13.18 -2.48
C ARG A 406 10.04 13.57 -3.61
N LYS A 407 9.72 13.20 -4.86
CA LYS A 407 10.55 13.58 -6.02
C LYS A 407 10.58 15.10 -6.23
N ARG A 408 9.44 15.79 -6.04
CA ARG A 408 9.37 17.25 -6.18
C ARG A 408 10.18 17.96 -5.09
N PHE A 409 10.07 17.52 -3.85
CA PHE A 409 10.86 18.06 -2.74
C PHE A 409 12.35 17.82 -2.93
N CYS A 410 12.75 16.62 -3.35
CA CYS A 410 14.14 16.31 -3.68
C CYS A 410 14.71 17.28 -4.73
N ARG A 411 13.97 17.56 -5.81
CA ARG A 411 14.42 18.53 -6.83
C ARG A 411 14.46 19.98 -6.34
N LYS A 412 13.53 20.40 -5.47
CA LYS A 412 13.41 21.79 -5.01
C LYS A 412 14.37 22.12 -3.87
N PHE A 413 14.63 21.15 -2.99
CA PHE A 413 15.35 21.37 -1.72
C PHE A 413 16.61 20.50 -1.56
N ASN A 414 16.93 19.64 -2.53
CA ASN A 414 18.13 18.78 -2.58
C ASN A 414 18.31 17.86 -1.37
N PHE A 415 17.23 17.27 -0.87
CA PHE A 415 17.27 16.25 0.19
C PHE A 415 16.20 15.18 -0.02
N GLU A 416 16.42 13.98 0.51
CA GLU A 416 15.45 12.88 0.47
C GLU A 416 14.46 12.98 1.63
N LEU A 417 13.17 13.00 1.31
CA LEU A 417 12.10 12.92 2.31
C LEU A 417 11.76 11.48 2.64
N GLN A 418 11.55 11.23 3.94
CA GLN A 418 10.84 10.05 4.39
C GLN A 418 9.34 10.27 4.16
N ALA A 419 8.72 9.34 3.44
CA ALA A 419 7.32 9.41 3.08
C ALA A 419 6.67 8.04 3.27
N ALA A 420 5.56 8.00 4.01
CA ALA A 420 4.72 6.82 4.15
C ALA A 420 3.30 7.12 3.64
N ALA A 421 2.64 6.15 3.03
CA ALA A 421 1.27 6.27 2.57
C ALA A 421 0.41 5.16 3.17
N THR A 422 -0.78 5.53 3.63
CA THR A 422 -1.81 4.64 4.19
C THR A 422 -3.08 4.76 3.34
N GLU A 423 -4.13 4.00 3.69
CA GLU A 423 -5.44 4.17 3.06
C GLU A 423 -6.03 5.57 3.28
N ASP A 424 -5.63 6.24 4.36
CA ASP A 424 -6.30 7.42 4.86
C ASP A 424 -5.38 8.65 4.99
N ALA A 425 -4.07 8.47 4.79
CA ALA A 425 -3.13 9.58 4.86
C ALA A 425 -1.79 9.34 4.15
N ILE A 426 -1.04 10.43 3.97
CA ILE A 426 0.37 10.44 3.61
C ILE A 426 1.11 11.13 4.76
N VAL A 427 2.19 10.53 5.26
CA VAL A 427 3.03 11.09 6.31
C VAL A 427 4.38 11.46 5.70
N LEU A 428 4.79 12.71 5.90
CA LEU A 428 6.08 13.25 5.47
C LEU A 428 6.82 13.77 6.70
N SER A 429 8.02 13.24 6.94
CA SER A 429 8.89 13.70 8.03
C SER A 429 9.95 14.63 7.48
N LEU A 430 10.07 15.81 8.08
CA LEU A 430 10.90 16.92 7.64
C LEU A 430 11.88 17.34 8.75
N GLY A 431 13.12 17.62 8.38
CA GLY A 431 14.12 18.17 9.32
C GLY A 431 13.84 19.62 9.74
N THR A 432 14.57 20.09 10.75
CA THR A 432 14.47 21.44 11.35
C THR A 432 14.83 22.59 10.41
N SER A 433 15.56 22.32 9.32
CA SER A 433 16.03 23.31 8.35
C SER A 433 14.97 23.72 7.32
N HIS A 434 13.75 23.19 7.41
CA HIS A 434 12.70 23.42 6.42
C HIS A 434 11.57 24.28 7.00
N SER A 435 11.32 25.41 6.35
CA SER A 435 10.17 26.25 6.60
C SER A 435 9.50 26.57 5.26
N PHE A 436 8.20 26.31 5.16
CA PHE A 436 7.36 26.69 4.03
C PHE A 436 5.92 26.88 4.51
N PRO A 437 5.12 27.73 3.85
CA PRO A 437 3.69 27.83 4.12
C PRO A 437 2.99 26.52 3.80
N LEU A 438 2.15 26.04 4.72
CA LEU A 438 1.54 24.72 4.61
C LEU A 438 0.59 24.63 3.41
N GLU A 439 -0.15 25.71 3.12
CA GLU A 439 -1.02 25.80 1.94
C GLU A 439 -0.30 25.65 0.60
N GLU A 440 0.99 25.98 0.50
CA GLU A 440 1.74 25.88 -0.75
C GLU A 440 1.96 24.43 -1.19
N VAL A 441 2.00 23.48 -0.24
CA VAL A 441 2.22 22.06 -0.53
C VAL A 441 1.16 21.51 -1.49
N ALA A 442 -0.08 22.00 -1.37
CA ALA A 442 -1.20 21.61 -2.24
C ALA A 442 -0.95 21.94 -3.72
N SER A 443 -0.07 22.91 -4.00
CA SER A 443 0.23 23.42 -5.34
C SER A 443 1.53 22.88 -5.93
N TYR A 444 2.25 22.00 -5.23
CA TYR A 444 3.54 21.46 -5.70
C TYR A 444 3.42 20.48 -6.87
N LEU A 445 2.24 19.91 -7.08
CA LEU A 445 1.94 18.94 -8.13
C LEU A 445 0.75 19.41 -8.95
N HIS A 446 0.83 19.16 -10.26
CA HIS A 446 -0.18 19.54 -11.24
C HIS A 446 -0.63 18.35 -12.07
N SER A 447 -1.92 18.27 -12.38
CA SER A 447 -2.51 17.17 -13.14
C SER A 447 -1.81 16.95 -14.50
N SER A 448 -1.44 18.03 -15.17
CA SER A 448 -0.78 18.03 -16.49
C SER A 448 0.67 17.55 -16.49
N SER A 449 1.34 17.52 -15.33
CA SER A 449 2.79 17.20 -15.25
C SER A 449 3.14 16.10 -14.26
N VAL A 450 2.16 15.60 -13.49
CA VAL A 450 2.43 14.64 -12.41
C VAL A 450 2.88 13.27 -12.92
N ARG A 451 2.36 12.81 -14.06
CA ARG A 451 2.69 11.48 -14.60
C ARG A 451 4.18 11.33 -14.95
N PRO A 452 4.81 12.24 -15.72
CA PRO A 452 6.26 12.20 -15.93
C PRO A 452 7.08 12.24 -14.63
N ILE A 453 6.64 13.02 -13.63
CA ILE A 453 7.32 13.12 -12.33
C ILE A 453 7.23 11.80 -11.58
N LEU A 454 6.04 11.18 -11.55
CA LEU A 454 5.82 9.91 -10.89
C LEU A 454 6.59 8.79 -11.59
N ILE A 455 6.68 8.80 -12.92
CA ILE A 455 7.51 7.85 -13.67
C ILE A 455 8.98 7.95 -13.24
N GLN A 456 9.54 9.16 -13.12
CA GLN A 456 10.92 9.30 -12.65
C GLN A 456 11.09 8.96 -11.16
N ALA A 457 10.03 9.11 -10.35
CA ALA A 457 10.03 8.72 -8.94
C ALA A 457 9.96 7.20 -8.75
N LEU A 458 9.13 6.51 -9.53
CA LEU A 458 8.93 5.06 -9.42
C LEU A 458 10.12 4.28 -9.98
N LEU A 459 10.83 4.81 -10.98
CA LEU A 459 12.07 4.18 -11.48
C LEU A 459 13.13 4.05 -10.37
N ALA A 460 13.16 4.99 -9.43
CA ALA A 460 14.05 4.91 -8.26
C ALA A 460 13.47 4.07 -7.11
N ALA A 461 12.20 3.66 -7.18
CA ALA A 461 11.55 2.90 -6.13
C ALA A 461 11.81 1.39 -6.30
N PRO A 462 12.03 0.64 -5.20
CA PRO A 462 12.32 -0.80 -5.29
C PRO A 462 11.22 -1.63 -5.99
N MET A 463 9.97 -1.15 -5.99
CA MET A 463 8.85 -1.79 -6.70
C MET A 463 9.07 -2.03 -8.19
N PHE A 464 9.82 -1.16 -8.87
CA PHE A 464 10.06 -1.30 -10.30
C PHE A 464 10.87 -2.57 -10.60
N ALA A 465 11.94 -2.83 -9.85
CA ALA A 465 12.80 -4.00 -10.05
C ALA A 465 12.05 -5.32 -9.78
N THR A 466 11.15 -5.33 -8.79
CA THR A 466 10.33 -6.50 -8.49
C THR A 466 9.31 -6.78 -9.59
N ARG A 467 8.53 -5.78 -10.01
CA ARG A 467 7.56 -5.94 -11.10
C ARG A 467 8.23 -6.27 -12.42
N TRP A 468 9.40 -5.68 -12.71
CA TRP A 468 10.20 -6.04 -13.87
C TRP A 468 10.49 -7.55 -13.91
N ARG A 469 10.95 -8.13 -12.79
CA ARG A 469 11.23 -9.57 -12.72
C ARG A 469 9.96 -10.40 -12.92
N TRP A 470 8.82 -9.98 -12.37
CA TRP A 470 7.57 -10.70 -12.55
C TRP A 470 7.10 -10.68 -13.99
N ASN A 471 7.06 -9.50 -14.61
CA ASN A 471 6.63 -9.32 -16.00
C ASN A 471 7.57 -10.05 -16.96
N ALA A 472 8.88 -9.98 -16.72
CA ALA A 472 9.85 -10.74 -17.48
C ALA A 472 9.69 -12.27 -17.29
N SER A 473 9.26 -12.73 -16.11
CA SER A 473 8.97 -14.15 -15.87
C SER A 473 7.67 -14.60 -16.54
N ILE A 474 6.61 -13.78 -16.49
CA ILE A 474 5.32 -14.04 -17.13
C ILE A 474 5.48 -14.04 -18.65
N ALA A 475 6.18 -13.06 -19.21
CA ALA A 475 6.50 -12.96 -20.64
C ALA A 475 7.47 -14.04 -21.16
N LEU A 476 7.87 -14.98 -20.30
CA LEU A 476 8.83 -16.05 -20.58
C LEU A 476 10.26 -15.54 -20.87
N ALA A 477 10.54 -14.25 -20.73
CA ALA A 477 11.90 -13.70 -20.85
C ALA A 477 12.84 -14.29 -19.79
N LEU A 478 12.30 -14.63 -18.61
CA LEU A 478 12.97 -15.31 -17.52
C LEU A 478 12.29 -16.66 -17.23
N PRO A 479 12.84 -17.80 -17.65
CA PRO A 479 12.20 -19.09 -17.42
C PRO A 479 12.17 -19.45 -15.92
N ARG A 480 11.02 -19.91 -15.43
CA ARG A 480 10.83 -20.32 -14.02
C ARG A 480 11.49 -21.66 -13.70
N SER A 481 11.69 -22.50 -14.72
CA SER A 481 12.28 -23.83 -14.62
C SER A 481 13.39 -24.03 -15.65
N ARG A 482 14.48 -24.69 -15.26
CA ARG A 482 15.58 -25.05 -16.15
C ARG A 482 16.06 -26.46 -15.84
N GLY A 483 16.14 -27.32 -16.85
CA GLY A 483 16.57 -28.72 -16.68
C GLY A 483 15.66 -29.54 -15.76
N GLY A 484 14.35 -29.24 -15.74
CA GLY A 484 13.38 -29.93 -14.90
C GLY A 484 13.35 -29.50 -13.42
N LYS A 485 14.11 -28.46 -13.05
CA LYS A 485 14.14 -27.91 -11.68
C LYS A 485 13.73 -26.45 -11.68
N LYS A 486 13.04 -26.01 -10.62
CA LYS A 486 12.74 -24.60 -10.39
C LYS A 486 14.05 -23.80 -10.30
N VAL A 487 14.10 -22.66 -10.98
CA VAL A 487 15.24 -21.74 -10.91
C VAL A 487 15.20 -21.08 -9.52
N PRO A 488 16.29 -21.18 -8.73
CA PRO A 488 16.38 -20.50 -7.44
C PRO A 488 16.15 -18.99 -7.57
N THR A 489 15.46 -18.37 -6.61
CA THR A 489 15.08 -16.95 -6.71
C THR A 489 16.27 -16.01 -6.81
N GLN A 490 17.39 -16.31 -6.14
CA GLN A 490 18.63 -15.53 -6.27
C GLN A 490 19.12 -15.48 -7.73
N LEU A 491 19.06 -16.62 -8.44
CA LEU A 491 19.42 -16.67 -9.85
C LEU A 491 18.40 -15.95 -10.73
N GLN A 492 17.10 -16.03 -10.40
CA GLN A 492 16.09 -15.24 -11.12
C GLN A 492 16.33 -13.73 -10.99
N ARG A 493 16.72 -13.25 -9.79
CA ARG A 493 17.06 -11.83 -9.56
C ARG A 493 18.26 -11.40 -10.40
N MET A 494 19.35 -12.15 -10.38
CA MET A 494 20.53 -11.87 -11.21
C MET A 494 20.20 -11.85 -12.71
N MET A 495 19.37 -12.81 -13.17
CA MET A 495 18.96 -12.84 -14.58
C MET A 495 18.04 -11.67 -14.94
N ALA A 496 17.19 -11.22 -14.02
CA ALA A 496 16.34 -10.05 -14.22
C ALA A 496 17.16 -8.76 -14.33
N GLU A 497 18.21 -8.62 -13.51
CA GLU A 497 19.16 -7.50 -13.61
C GLU A 497 19.97 -7.55 -14.91
N ASP A 498 20.48 -8.72 -15.31
CA ASP A 498 21.17 -8.90 -16.60
C ASP A 498 20.27 -8.53 -17.78
N LEU A 499 18.98 -8.86 -17.71
CA LEU A 499 17.98 -8.49 -18.71
C LEU A 499 17.69 -6.98 -18.68
N MET A 500 17.57 -6.39 -17.49
CA MET A 500 17.38 -4.95 -17.32
C MET A 500 18.56 -4.17 -17.91
N ALA A 501 19.80 -4.61 -17.68
CA ALA A 501 20.98 -4.00 -18.27
C ALA A 501 20.97 -4.03 -19.81
N ALA A 502 20.37 -5.05 -20.42
CA ALA A 502 20.31 -5.21 -21.87
C ALA A 502 19.19 -4.37 -22.50
N VAL A 503 18.05 -4.22 -21.82
CA VAL A 503 16.85 -3.56 -22.36
C VAL A 503 16.75 -2.10 -21.93
N PHE A 504 17.09 -1.81 -20.67
CA PHE A 504 17.00 -0.50 -20.04
C PHE A 504 18.30 -0.19 -19.29
N PRO A 505 19.42 0.04 -20.01
CA PRO A 505 20.74 0.21 -19.41
C PRO A 505 20.80 1.40 -18.44
N ASP A 506 20.09 2.49 -18.78
CA ASP A 506 19.98 3.67 -17.94
C ASP A 506 19.55 3.28 -16.53
N GLN A 507 18.53 2.43 -16.36
CA GLN A 507 17.99 2.03 -15.06
C GLN A 507 19.04 1.52 -14.05
N LEU A 508 20.12 0.89 -14.52
CA LEU A 508 21.23 0.40 -13.69
C LEU A 508 22.47 1.32 -13.71
N ALA A 509 22.46 2.38 -14.52
CA ALA A 509 23.54 3.33 -14.58
C ALA A 509 23.68 4.12 -13.27
N CYS A 510 24.93 4.45 -12.93
CA CYS A 510 25.25 5.31 -11.79
C CYS A 510 24.55 6.66 -11.95
N ALA A 511 23.92 7.15 -10.88
CA ALA A 511 23.25 8.46 -10.88
C ALA A 511 24.19 9.60 -11.28
N GLU A 512 25.49 9.50 -10.96
CA GLU A 512 26.51 10.48 -11.35
C GLU A 512 26.72 10.58 -12.87
N ASN A 513 26.40 9.53 -13.62
CA ASN A 513 26.55 9.49 -15.08
C ASN A 513 25.28 9.90 -15.83
N ILE A 514 24.18 10.12 -15.11
CA ILE A 514 22.89 10.49 -15.70
C ILE A 514 22.70 11.99 -15.53
N VAL A 515 22.58 12.69 -16.66
CA VAL A 515 22.26 14.12 -16.67
C VAL A 515 20.76 14.28 -16.90
N GLY A 516 20.02 14.68 -15.87
CA GLY A 516 18.58 14.91 -15.97
C GLY A 516 17.75 13.65 -15.73
N ASP A 517 16.69 13.48 -16.53
CA ASP A 517 15.72 12.40 -16.38
C ASP A 517 16.13 11.16 -17.19
N ARG A 518 15.80 9.98 -16.66
CA ARG A 518 16.11 8.70 -17.31
C ARG A 518 15.32 8.58 -18.61
N GLU A 519 16.00 8.24 -19.70
CA GLU A 519 15.36 7.97 -20.98
C GLU A 519 14.72 6.58 -20.95
N ILE A 520 13.42 6.50 -21.26
CA ILE A 520 12.66 5.26 -21.18
C ILE A 520 12.71 4.57 -22.54
N PRO A 521 13.25 3.34 -22.64
CA PRO A 521 13.29 2.59 -23.89
C PRO A 521 11.89 2.21 -24.38
N ASP A 522 11.73 2.17 -25.70
CA ASP A 522 10.54 1.63 -26.34
C ASP A 522 10.62 0.10 -26.41
N ASP A 523 10.31 -0.57 -25.29
CA ASP A 523 10.29 -2.02 -25.18
C ASP A 523 9.00 -2.51 -24.50
N PRO A 524 8.32 -3.56 -25.01
CA PRO A 524 7.06 -4.04 -24.45
C PRO A 524 7.12 -4.42 -22.97
N LEU A 525 8.25 -4.95 -22.46
CA LEU A 525 8.38 -5.28 -21.04
C LEU A 525 8.56 -4.03 -20.18
N VAL A 526 9.26 -3.02 -20.67
CA VAL A 526 9.43 -1.74 -19.97
C VAL A 526 8.07 -1.06 -19.84
N HIS A 527 7.31 -0.98 -20.93
CA HIS A 527 5.95 -0.42 -20.94
C HIS A 527 5.02 -1.18 -19.99
N GLN A 528 5.01 -2.51 -20.03
CA GLN A 528 4.20 -3.32 -19.12
C GLN A 528 4.57 -3.08 -17.65
N THR A 529 5.87 -3.00 -17.35
CA THR A 529 6.36 -2.76 -15.98
C THR A 529 5.97 -1.38 -15.47
N LEU A 530 6.08 -0.36 -16.30
CA LEU A 530 5.62 0.98 -15.97
C LEU A 530 4.11 1.02 -15.74
N GLU A 531 3.34 0.38 -16.62
CA GLU A 531 1.88 0.32 -16.52
C GLU A 531 1.43 -0.38 -15.23
N ASP A 532 2.05 -1.52 -14.87
CA ASP A 532 1.74 -2.21 -13.63
C ASP A 532 2.13 -1.41 -12.38
N CYS A 533 3.26 -0.71 -12.40
CA CYS A 533 3.63 0.21 -11.33
C CYS A 533 2.61 1.35 -11.18
N LEU A 534 2.19 1.95 -12.30
CA LEU A 534 1.31 3.12 -12.32
C LEU A 534 -0.16 2.80 -12.04
N THR A 535 -0.64 1.61 -12.44
CA THR A 535 -2.06 1.26 -12.44
C THR A 535 -2.42 0.09 -11.54
N VAL A 536 -1.49 -0.82 -11.22
CA VAL A 536 -1.76 -1.94 -10.31
C VAL A 536 -1.25 -1.63 -8.91
N ALA A 537 0.03 -1.24 -8.78
CA ALA A 537 0.59 -0.84 -7.48
C ALA A 537 0.08 0.52 -7.00
N MET A 538 -0.34 1.35 -7.94
CA MET A 538 -0.82 2.72 -7.74
C MET A 538 -2.09 2.94 -8.57
N ASP A 539 -2.62 4.15 -8.53
CA ASP A 539 -3.65 4.60 -9.46
C ASP A 539 -3.30 6.00 -9.95
N ILE A 540 -2.51 6.07 -11.03
CA ILE A 540 -2.14 7.34 -11.65
C ILE A 540 -3.34 8.08 -12.23
N ASP A 541 -4.33 7.37 -12.79
CA ASP A 541 -5.48 8.02 -13.42
C ASP A 541 -6.39 8.62 -12.34
N GLY A 542 -6.60 7.91 -11.24
CA GLY A 542 -7.27 8.42 -10.04
C GLY A 542 -6.52 9.61 -9.44
N PHE A 543 -5.19 9.56 -9.39
CA PHE A 543 -4.39 10.65 -8.88
C PHE A 543 -4.44 11.91 -9.77
N GLU A 544 -4.40 11.76 -11.10
CA GLU A 544 -4.61 12.86 -12.03
C GLU A 544 -6.00 13.47 -11.90
N ARG A 545 -7.05 12.64 -11.73
CA ARG A 545 -8.42 13.11 -11.46
C ARG A 545 -8.50 13.91 -10.16
N LEU A 546 -7.85 13.45 -9.08
CA LEU A 546 -7.77 14.16 -7.81
C LEU A 546 -7.13 15.54 -7.99
N LEU A 547 -5.97 15.62 -8.67
CA LEU A 547 -5.29 16.89 -8.89
C LEU A 547 -6.11 17.83 -9.78
N ALA A 548 -6.74 17.32 -10.84
CA ALA A 548 -7.60 18.12 -11.71
C ALA A 548 -8.83 18.65 -10.97
N ALA A 549 -9.45 17.83 -10.11
CA ALA A 549 -10.58 18.23 -9.27
C ALA A 549 -10.17 19.31 -8.25
N ARG A 550 -8.98 19.21 -7.66
CA ARG A 550 -8.40 20.26 -6.82
C ARG A 550 -8.15 21.55 -7.59
N GLU A 551 -7.56 21.47 -8.79
CA GLU A 551 -7.30 22.62 -9.66
C GLU A 551 -8.61 23.32 -10.10
N ALA A 552 -9.68 22.56 -10.29
CA ALA A 552 -11.02 23.06 -10.57
C ALA A 552 -11.76 23.62 -9.33
N GLY A 553 -11.21 23.46 -8.13
CA GLY A 553 -11.81 23.92 -6.88
C GLY A 553 -12.91 23.02 -6.32
N SER A 554 -13.11 21.81 -6.87
CA SER A 554 -14.11 20.85 -6.35
C SER A 554 -13.58 20.05 -5.16
N ILE A 555 -12.26 19.96 -4.98
CA ILE A 555 -11.64 19.42 -3.76
C ILE A 555 -11.12 20.60 -2.94
N ARG A 556 -11.69 20.77 -1.75
CA ARG A 556 -11.25 21.73 -0.75
C ARG A 556 -9.98 21.21 -0.07
N VAL A 557 -8.97 22.09 0.08
CA VAL A 557 -7.78 21.80 0.87
C VAL A 557 -7.75 22.70 2.09
N VAL A 558 -7.55 22.12 3.28
CA VAL A 558 -7.48 22.85 4.54
C VAL A 558 -6.10 22.62 5.17
N ALA A 559 -5.34 23.69 5.35
CA ALA A 559 -4.07 23.67 6.08
C ALA A 559 -4.31 23.93 7.57
N LYS A 560 -3.71 23.11 8.44
CA LYS A 560 -3.81 23.19 9.89
C LYS A 560 -2.47 22.96 10.56
N ASP A 561 -1.97 24.00 11.21
CA ASP A 561 -0.89 23.91 12.18
C ASP A 561 -1.48 23.60 13.56
N VAL A 562 -1.03 22.52 14.18
CA VAL A 562 -1.49 22.05 15.50
C VAL A 562 -0.28 21.82 16.41
N THR A 563 -0.47 22.05 17.71
CA THR A 563 0.60 21.91 18.72
C THR A 563 0.96 20.45 18.98
N GLU A 564 -0.03 19.58 18.84
CA GLU A 564 0.07 18.13 18.99
C GLU A 564 -0.74 17.47 17.86
N PRO A 565 -0.37 16.26 17.43
CA PRO A 565 -1.09 15.54 16.37
C PRO A 565 -2.57 15.31 16.71
N SER A 566 -3.43 15.51 15.72
CA SER A 566 -4.85 15.24 15.81
C SER A 566 -5.14 13.77 16.10
N PRO A 567 -6.34 13.41 16.59
CA PRO A 567 -6.72 12.00 16.76
C PRO A 567 -6.54 11.15 15.49
N LEU A 568 -6.73 11.72 14.30
CA LEU A 568 -6.49 11.03 13.03
C LEU A 568 -4.99 10.80 12.82
N ALA A 569 -4.18 11.86 12.93
CA ALA A 569 -2.73 11.76 12.78
C ALA A 569 -2.14 10.82 13.83
N MET A 570 -2.59 10.90 15.08
CA MET A 570 -2.21 9.98 16.13
C MET A 570 -2.56 8.54 15.80
N GLU A 571 -3.74 8.25 15.27
CA GLU A 571 -4.08 6.88 14.89
C GLU A 571 -3.17 6.36 13.76
N ILE A 572 -2.64 7.23 12.90
CA ILE A 572 -1.69 6.88 11.83
C ILE A 572 -0.25 6.72 12.35
N LEU A 573 0.21 7.63 13.21
CA LEU A 573 1.57 7.66 13.76
C LEU A 573 1.76 6.63 14.86
N THR A 574 0.75 6.52 15.72
CA THR A 574 0.67 5.49 16.75
C THR A 574 -0.02 4.26 16.26
N ALA A 575 -0.45 4.20 14.96
CA ALA A 575 -1.07 3.07 14.29
C ALA A 575 -0.35 1.85 14.79
N ARG A 576 -1.00 1.22 15.78
CA ARG A 576 -0.26 0.35 16.67
C ARG A 576 0.28 -0.73 15.75
N PRO A 577 1.57 -1.05 15.80
CA PRO A 577 2.10 -2.08 14.93
C PRO A 577 1.65 -3.48 15.41
N TYR A 578 0.40 -3.65 15.84
CA TYR A 578 -0.24 -4.91 16.21
C TYR A 578 -0.43 -5.89 15.04
N ALA A 579 0.32 -5.69 13.95
CA ALA A 579 0.90 -6.79 13.18
C ALA A 579 1.99 -7.59 13.95
N PHE A 580 2.35 -7.26 15.21
CA PHE A 580 3.51 -7.88 15.87
C PHE A 580 3.32 -9.28 16.47
N LEU A 581 4.40 -10.04 16.26
CA LEU A 581 4.88 -11.19 17.00
C LEU A 581 5.52 -10.69 18.32
N ASP A 582 5.27 -11.42 19.41
CA ASP A 582 5.90 -11.41 20.75
C ASP A 582 5.59 -10.35 21.83
N ASP A 583 5.73 -10.87 23.08
CA ASP A 583 5.30 -10.38 24.40
C ASP A 583 6.40 -9.53 25.11
N ALA A 584 6.61 -8.28 24.69
CA ALA A 584 7.46 -7.33 25.43
C ALA A 584 6.62 -6.19 26.08
N PRO A 585 7.01 -5.67 27.27
CA PRO A 585 6.28 -4.64 27.98
C PRO A 585 6.17 -3.33 27.19
N LEU A 586 5.05 -2.62 27.37
CA LEU A 586 4.70 -1.37 26.69
C LEU A 586 5.64 -0.18 27.00
N GLU A 587 6.59 -0.34 27.91
CA GLU A 587 7.35 0.73 28.58
C GLU A 587 8.64 1.15 27.84
N GLU A 588 9.05 0.44 26.77
CA GLU A 588 10.35 0.64 26.09
C GLU A 588 10.28 1.38 24.73
N ARG A 589 9.22 2.16 24.43
CA ARG A 589 9.00 2.76 23.08
C ARG A 589 9.26 4.28 23.01
N ARG A 590 10.09 4.73 22.05
CA ARG A 590 10.38 6.16 21.73
C ARG A 590 9.47 6.81 20.68
N THR A 591 8.45 6.14 20.13
CA THR A 591 7.34 6.79 19.40
C THR A 591 6.50 7.70 20.32
N GLN A 592 6.85 7.74 21.60
CA GLN A 592 6.41 8.72 22.59
C GLN A 592 7.17 10.04 22.55
N ALA A 593 8.11 10.30 21.64
CA ALA A 593 8.61 11.67 21.44
C ALA A 593 7.52 12.65 20.92
N VAL A 594 6.31 12.12 20.69
CA VAL A 594 5.07 12.89 20.64
C VAL A 594 4.17 12.36 21.77
N VAL A 595 4.26 12.97 22.94
CA VAL A 595 3.42 12.64 24.10
C VAL A 595 2.00 13.14 23.84
N GLY A 596 1.18 12.34 23.15
CA GLY A 596 -0.27 12.56 23.18
C GLY A 596 -0.81 12.21 24.56
N ARG A 597 -1.51 13.15 25.22
CA ARG A 597 -2.26 12.85 26.45
C ARG A 597 -3.21 11.66 26.18
N ARG A 598 -2.95 10.51 26.82
CA ARG A 598 -3.87 9.37 26.76
C ARG A 598 -5.20 9.85 27.35
N TRP A 599 -6.22 9.84 26.50
CA TRP A 599 -7.57 10.37 26.75
C TRP A 599 -7.66 11.90 26.61
N LEU A 600 -8.17 12.33 25.44
CA LEU A 600 -8.70 13.67 25.25
C LEU A 600 -10.22 13.56 25.34
N ASP A 601 -10.77 14.05 26.45
CA ASP A 601 -12.18 14.42 26.50
C ASP A 601 -12.44 15.50 25.43
N PRO A 602 -13.59 15.57 24.73
CA PRO A 602 -13.80 16.54 23.66
C PRO A 602 -13.57 18.00 24.08
N GLU A 603 -13.75 18.33 25.36
CA GLU A 603 -13.44 19.66 25.92
C GLU A 603 -11.93 19.95 25.98
N SER A 604 -11.08 18.94 26.09
CA SER A 604 -9.61 19.08 26.07
C SER A 604 -9.03 19.11 24.65
N ALA A 605 -9.77 18.65 23.63
CA ALA A 605 -9.35 18.72 22.23
C ALA A 605 -9.40 20.16 21.68
N THR A 606 -10.17 21.05 22.30
CA THR A 606 -10.25 22.48 21.96
C THR A 606 -8.93 23.22 22.15
N ASP A 607 -8.09 22.76 23.08
CA ASP A 607 -6.77 23.34 23.36
C ASP A 607 -5.71 22.93 22.31
N LEU A 608 -5.93 21.85 21.55
CA LEU A 608 -4.99 21.33 20.53
C LEU A 608 -4.98 22.19 19.26
N GLY A 609 -6.13 22.76 18.90
CA GLY A 609 -6.33 23.47 17.64
C GLY A 609 -6.07 24.98 17.70
N ARG A 610 -5.70 25.53 18.86
CA ARG A 610 -5.47 26.97 19.05
C ARG A 610 -3.99 27.23 19.33
N LEU A 611 -3.27 27.62 18.28
CA LEU A 611 -2.03 28.35 18.48
C LEU A 611 -2.37 29.72 19.09
N ASP A 612 -1.65 30.10 20.14
CA ASP A 612 -1.80 31.41 20.78
C ASP A 612 -1.22 32.48 19.84
N GLU A 613 -2.11 33.25 19.19
CA GLU A 613 -1.74 34.32 18.25
C GLU A 613 -0.87 35.39 18.93
N ASP A 614 -1.09 35.68 20.21
CA ASP A 614 -0.29 36.63 20.97
C ASP A 614 1.09 36.04 21.30
N ALA A 615 1.19 34.74 21.54
CA ALA A 615 2.49 34.06 21.65
C ALA A 615 3.25 34.05 20.32
N ILE A 616 2.58 33.77 19.20
CA ILE A 616 3.21 33.82 17.86
C ILE A 616 3.68 35.24 17.56
N ALA A 617 2.84 36.26 17.82
CA ALA A 617 3.19 37.65 17.60
C ALA A 617 4.42 38.07 18.42
N ARG A 618 4.46 37.71 19.72
CA ARG A 618 5.62 37.95 20.59
C ARG A 618 6.88 37.26 20.09
N VAL A 619 6.81 35.98 19.73
CA VAL A 619 7.97 35.24 19.21
C VAL A 619 8.44 35.84 17.87
N ARG A 620 7.52 36.31 17.01
CA ARG A 620 7.89 37.01 15.77
C ARG A 620 8.59 38.34 16.03
N GLU A 621 8.14 39.09 17.04
CA GLU A 621 8.77 40.35 17.47
C GLU A 621 10.15 40.10 18.10
N GLU A 622 10.27 39.11 18.98
CA GLU A 622 11.53 38.71 19.62
C GLU A 622 12.54 38.11 18.64
N ALA A 623 12.06 37.38 17.62
CA ALA A 623 12.91 36.80 16.57
C ALA A 623 13.34 37.84 15.53
N TRP A 624 12.69 39.00 15.45
CA TRP A 624 13.13 40.09 14.58
C TRP A 624 14.45 40.63 15.13
N PRO A 625 15.48 40.80 14.29
CA PRO A 625 16.79 41.20 14.77
C PRO A 625 16.76 42.70 15.09
N SER A 626 16.49 43.03 16.35
CA SER A 626 16.60 44.40 16.86
C SER A 626 18.07 44.74 17.04
N ALA A 627 18.63 45.49 16.10
CA ALA A 627 20.01 45.94 16.14
C ALA A 627 20.13 47.32 16.80
N GLU A 628 20.78 47.41 17.95
CA GLU A 628 21.11 48.69 18.61
C GLU A 628 22.53 49.16 18.29
N THR A 629 23.38 48.26 17.81
CA THR A 629 24.79 48.53 17.45
C THR A 629 25.09 48.20 15.99
N ALA A 630 26.21 48.75 15.49
CA ALA A 630 26.66 48.47 14.13
C ALA A 630 27.02 46.98 13.91
N ASP A 631 27.48 46.30 14.96
CA ASP A 631 27.81 44.87 14.91
C ASP A 631 26.53 44.01 14.87
N GLU A 632 25.52 44.36 15.68
CA GLU A 632 24.20 43.70 15.62
C GLU A 632 23.47 43.97 14.30
N LEU A 633 23.63 45.16 13.71
CA LEU A 633 23.07 45.48 12.39
C LEU A 633 23.78 44.67 11.30
N HIS A 634 25.09 44.47 11.43
CA HIS A 634 25.83 43.60 10.53
C HIS A 634 25.34 42.16 10.63
N ASP A 635 25.16 41.62 11.83
CA ASP A 635 24.63 40.27 12.06
C ASP A 635 23.17 40.13 11.55
N ALA A 636 22.34 41.15 11.77
CA ALA A 636 20.98 41.22 11.23
C ALA A 636 20.98 41.17 9.71
N LEU A 637 21.89 41.90 9.06
CA LEU A 637 22.03 41.92 7.59
C LEU A 637 22.63 40.62 7.04
N LEU A 638 23.47 39.92 7.79
CA LEU A 638 23.93 38.57 7.43
C LEU A 638 22.76 37.57 7.41
N TRP A 639 21.73 37.79 8.22
CA TRP A 639 20.53 36.96 8.25
C TRP A 639 19.48 37.38 7.21
N LEU A 640 19.10 38.67 7.19
CA LEU A 640 18.00 39.21 6.38
C LEU A 640 18.39 39.58 4.94
N HIS A 641 19.69 39.65 4.63
CA HIS A 641 20.28 40.09 3.35
C HIS A 641 20.02 41.56 2.97
N ALA A 642 18.81 42.08 3.18
CA ALA A 642 18.45 43.47 2.97
C ALA A 642 17.28 43.87 3.90
N LEU A 643 17.17 45.16 4.19
CA LEU A 643 16.08 45.77 4.94
C LEU A 643 15.42 46.84 4.06
N THR A 644 14.10 46.95 4.13
CA THR A 644 13.36 48.08 3.53
C THR A 644 13.51 49.34 4.39
N GLU A 645 13.22 50.52 3.81
CA GLU A 645 13.26 51.78 4.56
C GLU A 645 12.29 51.79 5.74
N ASP A 646 11.14 51.10 5.61
CA ASP A 646 10.13 50.96 6.67
C ASP A 646 10.59 50.01 7.80
N GLU A 647 11.46 49.04 7.51
CA GLU A 647 12.02 48.11 8.51
C GLU A 647 13.27 48.67 9.22
N LEU A 648 13.84 49.75 8.67
CA LEU A 648 15.00 50.46 9.23
C LEU A 648 14.61 51.65 10.12
N ALA A 649 13.38 52.16 9.95
CA ALA A 649 12.82 53.31 10.65
C ALA A 649 12.14 52.92 11.97
#